data_AF-A0A7S2LHQ4-F1
#
_entry.id   AF-A0A7S2LHQ4-F1
#
_cell.length_a   1.000
_cell.length_b   1.000
_cell.length_c   1.000
_cell.angle_alpha   90.00
_cell.angle_beta   90.00
_cell.angle_gamma   90.00
#
_symmetry.space_group_name_H-M   'P 1'
#
loop_
_entity.id
_entity.type
_entity.pdbx_description
1 polymer ?
#
loop_
_entity_poly.entity_id
_entity_poly.type
_entity_poly.pdbx_seq_one_letter_code
_entity_poly.pdbx_strand_id
1 'polypeptide(L)'
;IDERGFYTLDGFHRLFIMPFEGSRLSSSNTRRTMWQLSFPADANESRRLSSLSQSEMQQEVLNRCKEWHEPFPDMVKNTPLETVWGTALLDRDPQSFIDHRQKLEIHGRIPSRVILLGDAAHAMSPFKGQGANNALQDGPLLAKWLSTAKLDSAVRGFMTEMSRRGGVKVRASREAAITLHSNNCWESMVKQDKPTKEGKATAVFHGVEAEHVPKFLEELEKRGVTASLASKLDDSIRSIIKELNVAETPVPNKAMHNSISSAENLQLQSEAIDFASIGDMQQLRHISRKSYPVIPNAKDSNGRSCLHVAAMNGHLDVCRWLLSEANISPSILDLDGKSALDLAITGNHNEIISLLRSWPVNAIDASANNNDETDLYRVAEKRLRGIRTMQQLRSMLQKNCGLPNKSSSVITRVLGCRVDCNDDEQDLQCTTSLAKEHGAVIFRNFVPRRVDQLALAALALRPLNLDYSNVTDALSKFCAHNGSNDHPSKSQRKQQRKQIEKIKSQLTTPSDASIICQTNWGPQMQSYAREDPEESESALKRRKIDSFPLSKLRYLNLGAFNYNWGDRRYDLISGATALHSRLVKLAHHATAMAIQKGDGSHKDLTIDFNMAICNFYHLQRPSDRLGGHQDNVESNLSLPLVTISLGAPGVFLLGRESREELPTAILLKAGDCMVLSGKSRGYFHGIPTILEYDDNNDDISHDSEENLLFPELSDEGLLVDNKGNAASEDDQGYVPTQVELKFAEAFLSTVRMNMSIRQV
;
A
#
# COMPACT_ATOMS: atom_id res chain seq x y z
N ILE A 1 -33.44 26.28 3.81
CA ILE A 1 -32.95 25.70 2.53
C ILE A 1 -31.46 25.63 2.66
N ASP A 2 -31.11 24.51 3.27
CA ASP A 2 -29.83 24.07 3.77
C ASP A 2 -28.83 23.82 2.64
N GLU A 3 -27.56 23.79 2.99
CA GLU A 3 -26.37 23.70 2.12
C GLU A 3 -26.25 22.38 1.31
N ARG A 4 -27.37 21.69 1.03
CA ARG A 4 -27.41 20.41 0.30
C ARG A 4 -28.24 20.52 -0.97
N GLY A 5 -27.64 20.11 -2.09
CA GLY A 5 -28.32 19.96 -3.36
C GLY A 5 -29.27 18.76 -3.40
N PHE A 6 -30.26 18.77 -4.30
CA PHE A 6 -31.17 17.65 -4.52
C PHE A 6 -31.30 17.30 -6.01
N TYR A 7 -31.79 16.09 -6.28
CA TYR A 7 -31.97 15.53 -7.62
C TYR A 7 -33.42 15.10 -7.82
N THR A 8 -33.97 15.41 -8.99
CA THR A 8 -35.27 14.89 -9.46
C THR A 8 -35.06 14.27 -10.84
N LEU A 9 -35.67 13.12 -11.10
CA LEU A 9 -35.56 12.40 -12.37
C LEU A 9 -36.97 11.90 -12.75
N ASP A 10 -37.26 11.78 -14.04
CA ASP A 10 -38.51 11.17 -14.54
C ASP A 10 -38.28 10.13 -15.64
N GLY A 11 -37.06 9.61 -15.75
CA GLY A 11 -36.64 8.65 -16.78
C GLY A 11 -36.04 9.29 -18.03
N PHE A 12 -36.45 10.52 -18.37
CA PHE A 12 -35.97 11.24 -19.55
C PHE A 12 -35.32 12.58 -19.23
N HIS A 13 -35.80 13.25 -18.19
CA HIS A 13 -35.32 14.52 -17.72
C HIS A 13 -34.68 14.35 -16.34
N ARG A 14 -33.59 15.08 -16.14
CA ARG A 14 -32.84 15.10 -14.89
C ARG A 14 -32.64 16.53 -14.43
N LEU A 15 -33.05 16.77 -13.19
CA LEU A 15 -32.79 18.00 -12.47
C LEU A 15 -31.67 17.80 -11.47
N PHE A 16 -30.74 18.74 -11.46
CA PHE A 16 -29.78 18.91 -10.39
C PHE A 16 -29.88 20.32 -9.83
N ILE A 17 -29.97 20.44 -8.51
CA ILE A 17 -30.02 21.73 -7.82
C ILE A 17 -28.88 21.81 -6.82
N MET A 18 -28.20 22.95 -6.72
CA MET A 18 -27.21 23.21 -5.69
C MET A 18 -27.20 24.67 -5.21
N PRO A 19 -26.79 24.94 -3.96
CA PRO A 19 -26.54 26.30 -3.48
C PRO A 19 -25.45 26.99 -4.32
N PHE A 20 -25.63 28.28 -4.61
CA PHE A 20 -24.69 29.09 -5.40
C PHE A 20 -24.41 30.43 -4.71
N GLU A 21 -23.16 30.67 -4.32
CA GLU A 21 -22.68 32.00 -3.90
C GLU A 21 -21.98 32.68 -5.07
N GLY A 22 -22.53 33.80 -5.54
CA GLY A 22 -21.88 34.61 -6.58
C GLY A 22 -20.62 35.28 -6.02
N SER A 23 -19.47 35.11 -6.68
CA SER A 23 -18.21 35.67 -6.22
C SER A 23 -18.17 37.21 -6.23
N ARG A 24 -17.91 37.79 -5.06
CA ARG A 24 -17.05 38.97 -4.79
C ARG A 24 -17.39 40.37 -5.35
N LEU A 25 -18.54 40.61 -5.99
CA LEU A 25 -18.86 41.96 -6.53
C LEU A 25 -20.23 42.56 -6.17
N SER A 26 -21.08 41.92 -5.35
CA SER A 26 -22.28 42.59 -4.81
C SER A 26 -22.35 42.51 -3.29
N SER A 27 -22.54 43.66 -2.66
CA SER A 27 -22.70 43.86 -1.22
C SER A 27 -24.00 43.29 -0.62
N SER A 28 -24.76 42.51 -1.40
CA SER A 28 -26.01 41.88 -0.98
C SER A 28 -25.77 40.41 -0.66
N ASN A 29 -25.96 40.04 0.60
CA ASN A 29 -25.82 38.69 1.16
C ASN A 29 -26.99 37.77 0.73
N THR A 30 -27.39 37.81 -0.55
CA THR A 30 -28.54 37.08 -1.08
C THR A 30 -28.09 35.67 -1.48
N ARG A 31 -28.54 34.68 -0.71
CA ARG A 31 -28.37 33.24 -1.03
C ARG A 31 -29.07 32.94 -2.37
N ARG A 32 -28.35 32.38 -3.33
CA ARG A 32 -28.88 31.98 -4.63
C ARG A 32 -28.81 30.45 -4.79
N THR A 33 -29.65 29.92 -5.66
CA THR A 33 -29.69 28.51 -6.01
C THR A 33 -29.45 28.38 -7.51
N MET A 34 -28.56 27.48 -7.91
CA MET A 34 -28.39 27.07 -9.30
C MET A 34 -29.18 25.80 -9.54
N TRP A 35 -29.86 25.71 -10.68
CA TRP A 35 -30.46 24.47 -11.16
C TRP A 35 -29.97 24.16 -12.58
N GLN A 36 -29.92 22.87 -12.90
CA GLN A 36 -29.56 22.35 -14.21
C GLN A 36 -30.55 21.26 -14.59
N LEU A 37 -31.23 21.45 -15.73
CA LEU A 37 -32.06 20.42 -16.36
C LEU A 37 -31.29 19.81 -17.54
N SER A 38 -31.22 18.48 -17.60
CA SER A 38 -30.66 17.74 -18.73
C SER A 38 -31.64 16.71 -19.27
N PHE A 39 -31.66 16.53 -20.59
CA PHE A 39 -32.52 15.58 -21.30
C PHE A 39 -31.94 15.23 -22.68
N PRO A 40 -32.31 14.09 -23.28
CA PRO A 40 -31.85 13.71 -24.61
C PRO A 40 -32.54 14.57 -25.68
N ALA A 41 -31.77 15.04 -26.66
CA ALA A 41 -32.28 15.78 -27.81
C ALA A 41 -31.54 15.34 -29.09
N ASP A 42 -32.27 15.27 -30.20
CA ASP A 42 -31.64 15.04 -31.50
C ASP A 42 -31.03 16.33 -32.08
N ALA A 43 -30.38 16.24 -33.24
CA ALA A 43 -29.70 17.37 -33.86
C ALA A 43 -30.64 18.47 -34.36
N ASN A 44 -31.90 18.16 -34.67
CA ASN A 44 -32.89 19.16 -35.11
C ASN A 44 -33.45 19.89 -33.89
N GLU A 45 -33.80 19.14 -32.86
CA GLU A 45 -34.30 19.66 -31.59
C GLU A 45 -33.23 20.50 -30.89
N SER A 46 -31.98 20.05 -30.89
CA SER A 46 -30.84 20.83 -30.38
C SER A 46 -30.71 22.18 -31.08
N ARG A 47 -30.85 22.21 -32.41
CA ARG A 47 -30.81 23.46 -33.19
C ARG A 47 -31.99 24.38 -32.88
N ARG A 48 -33.19 23.81 -32.71
CA ARG A 48 -34.39 24.56 -32.29
C ARG A 48 -34.16 25.19 -30.92
N LEU A 49 -33.77 24.39 -29.92
CA LEU A 49 -33.57 24.84 -28.54
C LEU A 49 -32.48 25.92 -28.44
N SER A 50 -31.39 25.81 -29.20
CA SER A 50 -30.35 26.85 -29.26
C SER A 50 -30.79 28.15 -29.94
N SER A 51 -31.91 28.14 -30.68
CA SER A 51 -32.46 29.35 -31.32
C SER A 51 -33.52 30.07 -30.48
N LEU A 52 -33.95 29.48 -29.36
CA LEU A 52 -34.96 30.07 -28.48
C LEU A 52 -34.40 31.25 -27.69
N SER A 53 -35.24 32.26 -27.48
CA SER A 53 -34.97 33.33 -26.51
C SER A 53 -35.01 32.78 -25.08
N GLN A 54 -34.48 33.55 -24.12
CA GLN A 54 -34.45 33.15 -22.71
C GLN A 54 -35.84 32.89 -22.12
N SER A 55 -36.85 33.69 -22.54
CA SER A 55 -38.24 33.50 -22.13
C SER A 55 -38.85 32.24 -22.73
N GLU A 56 -38.62 31.99 -24.01
CA GLU A 56 -39.06 30.75 -24.66
C GLU A 56 -38.37 29.52 -24.06
N MET A 57 -37.11 29.65 -23.66
CA MET A 57 -36.36 28.57 -23.00
C MET A 57 -36.89 28.25 -21.60
N GLN A 58 -37.21 29.28 -20.82
CA GLN A 58 -37.85 29.11 -19.52
C GLN A 58 -39.23 28.42 -19.68
N GLN A 59 -40.01 28.82 -20.69
CA GLN A 59 -41.30 28.21 -20.97
C GLN A 59 -41.18 26.76 -21.43
N GLU A 60 -40.18 26.44 -22.26
CA GLU A 60 -39.87 25.07 -22.68
C GLU A 60 -39.55 24.17 -21.47
N VAL A 61 -38.77 24.66 -20.51
CA VAL A 61 -38.47 23.95 -19.25
C VAL A 61 -39.74 23.70 -18.44
N LEU A 62 -40.59 24.71 -18.28
CA LEU A 62 -41.87 24.57 -17.57
C LEU A 62 -42.80 23.57 -18.26
N ASN A 63 -42.84 23.57 -19.59
CA ASN A 63 -43.68 22.65 -20.36
C ASN A 63 -43.23 21.19 -20.20
N ARG A 64 -41.92 20.93 -20.22
CA ARG A 64 -41.36 19.58 -20.06
C ARG A 64 -41.60 19.01 -18.67
N CYS A 65 -41.48 19.87 -17.67
CA CYS A 65 -41.57 19.49 -16.27
C CYS A 65 -42.92 19.89 -15.64
N LYS A 66 -43.99 20.02 -16.44
CA LYS A 66 -45.31 20.48 -15.98
C LYS A 66 -45.94 19.62 -14.89
N GLU A 67 -45.61 18.31 -14.88
CA GLU A 67 -46.11 17.34 -13.91
C GLU A 67 -45.16 17.19 -12.70
N TRP A 68 -44.09 17.99 -12.63
CA TRP A 68 -43.11 17.87 -11.55
C TRP A 68 -43.57 18.60 -10.30
N HIS A 69 -43.21 18.02 -9.16
CA HIS A 69 -43.61 18.48 -7.84
C HIS A 69 -43.12 19.91 -7.54
N GLU A 70 -43.84 20.61 -6.67
CA GLU A 70 -43.36 21.88 -6.10
C GLU A 70 -42.08 21.66 -5.25
N PRO A 71 -41.17 22.65 -5.15
CA PRO A 71 -41.27 24.02 -5.66
C PRO A 71 -40.65 24.23 -7.06
N PHE A 72 -40.51 23.18 -7.89
CA PHE A 72 -39.76 23.30 -9.14
C PHE A 72 -40.37 24.29 -10.14
N PRO A 73 -41.67 24.23 -10.48
CA PRO A 73 -42.28 25.19 -11.39
C PRO A 73 -42.12 26.63 -10.91
N ASP A 74 -42.32 26.87 -9.61
CA ASP A 74 -42.17 28.19 -9.01
C ASP A 74 -40.72 28.68 -9.02
N MET A 75 -39.74 27.80 -8.80
CA MET A 75 -38.33 28.15 -8.92
C MET A 75 -37.96 28.55 -10.35
N VAL A 76 -38.42 27.80 -11.35
CA VAL A 76 -38.13 28.12 -12.76
C VAL A 76 -38.74 29.46 -13.15
N LYS A 77 -40.01 29.73 -12.80
CA LYS A 77 -40.68 31.02 -13.05
C LYS A 77 -39.96 32.20 -12.40
N ASN A 78 -39.47 32.01 -11.18
CA ASN A 78 -38.75 33.04 -10.42
C ASN A 78 -37.25 33.15 -10.77
N THR A 79 -36.74 32.32 -11.69
CA THR A 79 -35.35 32.41 -12.16
C THR A 79 -35.22 33.64 -13.07
N PRO A 80 -34.27 34.57 -12.80
CA PRO A 80 -34.06 35.74 -13.66
C PRO A 80 -33.76 35.31 -15.09
N LEU A 81 -34.50 35.85 -16.06
CA LEU A 81 -34.45 35.42 -17.46
C LEU A 81 -33.04 35.51 -18.04
N GLU A 82 -32.29 36.55 -17.66
CA GLU A 82 -30.91 36.78 -18.10
C GLU A 82 -29.93 35.68 -17.68
N THR A 83 -30.29 34.87 -16.68
CA THR A 83 -29.50 33.74 -16.18
C THR A 83 -29.90 32.40 -16.78
N VAL A 84 -31.03 32.34 -17.51
CA VAL A 84 -31.52 31.13 -18.18
C VAL A 84 -30.86 31.00 -19.55
N TRP A 85 -30.17 29.89 -19.77
CA TRP A 85 -29.60 29.53 -21.07
C TRP A 85 -29.54 28.02 -21.21
N GLY A 86 -29.50 27.54 -22.46
CA GLY A 86 -29.41 26.13 -22.80
C GLY A 86 -28.36 25.91 -23.88
N THR A 87 -27.69 24.76 -23.82
CA THR A 87 -26.75 24.34 -24.86
C THR A 87 -26.87 22.85 -25.11
N ALA A 88 -26.62 22.43 -26.35
CA ALA A 88 -26.56 21.03 -26.71
C ALA A 88 -25.16 20.47 -26.42
N LEU A 89 -25.09 19.40 -25.64
CA LEU A 89 -23.87 18.63 -25.45
C LEU A 89 -23.83 17.50 -26.48
N LEU A 90 -22.97 17.63 -27.49
CA LEU A 90 -22.79 16.59 -28.50
C LEU A 90 -21.90 15.46 -27.96
N ASP A 91 -22.48 14.27 -27.78
CA ASP A 91 -21.72 13.04 -27.60
C ASP A 91 -21.46 12.40 -28.97
N ARG A 92 -20.21 12.43 -29.44
CA ARG A 92 -19.83 11.81 -30.72
C ARG A 92 -19.56 10.32 -30.52
N ASP A 93 -19.99 9.52 -31.48
CA ASP A 93 -19.68 8.09 -31.48
C ASP A 93 -18.15 7.85 -31.61
N PRO A 94 -17.51 7.09 -30.71
CA PRO A 94 -16.07 6.85 -30.75
C PRO A 94 -15.65 6.08 -32.00
N GLN A 95 -16.52 5.21 -32.54
CA GLN A 95 -16.22 4.46 -33.75
C GLN A 95 -16.10 5.38 -34.97
N SER A 96 -17.02 6.34 -35.10
CA SER A 96 -16.92 7.40 -36.13
C SER A 96 -15.58 8.16 -36.10
N PHE A 97 -15.05 8.43 -34.90
CA PHE A 97 -13.74 9.06 -34.75
C PHE A 97 -12.59 8.13 -35.15
N ILE A 98 -12.64 6.85 -34.75
CA ILE A 98 -11.65 5.83 -35.12
C ILE A 98 -11.61 5.67 -36.65
N ASP A 99 -12.76 5.54 -37.29
CA ASP A 99 -12.88 5.38 -38.74
C ASP A 99 -12.36 6.61 -39.50
N HIS A 100 -12.65 7.81 -38.99
CA HIS A 100 -12.12 9.06 -39.56
C HIS A 100 -10.60 9.16 -39.37
N ARG A 101 -10.08 8.75 -38.21
CA ARG A 101 -8.65 8.75 -37.90
C ARG A 101 -7.88 7.76 -38.79
N GLN A 102 -8.41 6.58 -39.02
CA GLN A 102 -7.84 5.59 -39.94
C GLN A 102 -7.80 6.11 -41.39
N LYS A 103 -8.81 6.86 -41.83
CA LYS A 103 -8.82 7.51 -43.15
C LYS A 103 -7.76 8.61 -43.29
N LEU A 104 -7.29 9.18 -42.18
CA LEU A 104 -6.24 10.21 -42.14
C LEU A 104 -4.82 9.61 -42.03
N GLU A 105 -4.68 8.28 -41.89
CA GLU A 105 -3.39 7.61 -41.84
C GLU A 105 -2.77 7.53 -43.24
N ILE A 106 -1.59 8.14 -43.39
CA ILE A 106 -0.77 8.04 -44.61
C ILE A 106 0.48 7.24 -44.23
N HIS A 107 0.69 6.08 -44.85
CA HIS A 107 1.80 5.16 -44.55
C HIS A 107 1.87 4.71 -43.08
N GLY A 108 0.71 4.45 -42.45
CA GLY A 108 0.64 4.04 -41.04
C GLY A 108 1.04 5.13 -40.05
N ARG A 109 1.07 6.40 -40.49
CA ARG A 109 1.33 7.57 -39.66
C ARG A 109 0.21 8.57 -39.82
N ILE A 110 -0.28 9.07 -38.71
CA ILE A 110 -1.17 10.24 -38.68
C ILE A 110 -0.26 11.46 -38.71
N PRO A 111 -0.29 12.29 -39.77
CA PRO A 111 0.58 13.46 -39.88
C PRO A 111 -0.01 14.60 -39.04
N SER A 112 -0.09 14.46 -37.73
CA SER A 112 -0.48 15.56 -36.85
C SER A 112 0.73 16.07 -36.08
N ARG A 113 1.06 17.34 -36.29
CA ARG A 113 1.99 18.11 -35.44
C ARG A 113 1.29 18.76 -34.24
N VAL A 114 0.02 18.44 -34.03
CA VAL A 114 -0.85 19.07 -33.04
C VAL A 114 -1.26 18.05 -31.99
N ILE A 115 -1.11 18.44 -30.72
CA ILE A 115 -1.56 17.67 -29.55
C ILE A 115 -2.61 18.47 -28.79
N LEU A 116 -3.63 17.77 -28.27
CA LEU A 116 -4.64 18.36 -27.40
C LEU A 116 -4.20 18.19 -25.94
N LEU A 117 -4.38 19.24 -25.15
CA LEU A 117 -4.01 19.29 -23.74
C LEU A 117 -5.12 19.98 -22.94
N GLY A 118 -5.30 19.56 -21.70
CA GLY A 118 -6.24 20.20 -20.79
C GLY A 118 -7.68 19.76 -21.05
N ASP A 119 -8.64 20.63 -20.75
CA ASP A 119 -10.07 20.26 -20.72
C ASP A 119 -10.58 19.74 -22.08
N ALA A 120 -10.02 20.26 -23.18
CA ALA A 120 -10.31 19.79 -24.53
C ALA A 120 -9.92 18.32 -24.79
N ALA A 121 -8.97 17.76 -24.03
CA ALA A 121 -8.56 16.36 -24.12
C ALA A 121 -9.44 15.43 -23.25
N HIS A 122 -10.23 16.00 -22.32
CA HIS A 122 -11.02 15.26 -21.34
C HIS A 122 -12.51 15.62 -21.40
N ALA A 123 -13.03 15.82 -22.61
CA ALA A 123 -14.43 16.17 -22.82
C ALA A 123 -15.36 15.17 -22.11
N MET A 124 -16.12 15.67 -21.14
CA MET A 124 -16.99 14.88 -20.29
C MET A 124 -18.34 15.56 -20.15
N SER A 125 -19.37 14.73 -20.04
CA SER A 125 -20.68 15.21 -19.58
C SER A 125 -20.58 15.73 -18.13
N PRO A 126 -21.47 16.65 -17.71
CA PRO A 126 -21.43 17.25 -16.38
C PRO A 126 -21.74 16.25 -15.23
N PHE A 127 -22.01 14.97 -15.54
CA PHE A 127 -22.49 13.98 -14.57
C PHE A 127 -21.40 13.34 -13.70
N LYS A 128 -20.11 13.53 -14.03
CA LYS A 128 -18.98 13.02 -13.23
C LYS A 128 -18.04 14.10 -12.68
N GLY A 129 -18.03 15.31 -13.25
CA GLY A 129 -17.29 16.46 -12.70
C GLY A 129 -15.78 16.27 -12.51
N GLN A 130 -15.10 15.49 -13.36
CA GLN A 130 -13.65 15.21 -13.22
C GLN A 130 -12.79 15.71 -14.41
N GLY A 131 -13.34 16.49 -15.34
CA GLY A 131 -12.63 17.05 -16.50
C GLY A 131 -11.46 17.93 -16.10
N ALA A 132 -11.75 18.97 -15.31
CA ALA A 132 -10.75 19.89 -14.80
C ALA A 132 -9.62 19.17 -14.04
N ASN A 133 -9.94 18.17 -13.21
CA ASN A 133 -8.94 17.42 -12.45
C ASN A 133 -8.00 16.61 -13.35
N ASN A 134 -8.49 16.07 -14.47
CA ASN A 134 -7.65 15.39 -15.45
C ASN A 134 -6.83 16.39 -16.27
N ALA A 135 -7.43 17.52 -16.65
CA ALA A 135 -6.80 18.59 -17.38
C ALA A 135 -5.59 19.19 -16.63
N LEU A 136 -5.74 19.44 -15.33
CA LEU A 136 -4.66 19.98 -14.48
C LEU A 136 -3.42 19.07 -14.42
N GLN A 137 -3.61 17.76 -14.61
CA GLN A 137 -2.51 16.80 -14.58
C GLN A 137 -1.83 16.62 -15.94
N ASP A 138 -2.37 17.18 -17.04
CA ASP A 138 -1.76 17.05 -18.36
C ASP A 138 -0.46 17.86 -18.47
N GLY A 139 -0.43 19.07 -17.91
CA GLY A 139 0.74 19.94 -17.97
C GLY A 139 1.98 19.31 -17.33
N PRO A 140 1.92 18.91 -16.04
CA PRO A 140 3.03 18.24 -15.37
C PRO A 140 3.42 16.92 -16.05
N LEU A 141 2.44 16.17 -16.55
CA LEU A 141 2.69 14.90 -17.24
C LEU A 141 3.43 15.11 -18.57
N LEU A 142 3.02 16.09 -19.38
CA LEU A 142 3.70 16.42 -20.63
C LEU A 142 5.11 16.95 -20.35
N ALA A 143 5.28 17.82 -19.35
CA ALA A 143 6.58 18.34 -18.96
C ALA A 143 7.55 17.21 -18.56
N LYS A 144 7.06 16.22 -17.80
CA LYS A 144 7.82 15.01 -17.43
C LYS A 144 8.25 14.19 -18.64
N TRP A 145 7.37 14.03 -19.64
CA TRP A 145 7.71 13.29 -20.85
C TRP A 145 8.69 14.05 -21.74
N LEU A 146 8.53 15.37 -21.86
CA LEU A 146 9.43 16.23 -22.64
C LEU A 146 10.83 16.34 -22.01
N SER A 147 10.96 16.22 -20.68
CA SER A 147 12.26 16.25 -20.00
C SER A 147 13.03 14.93 -20.09
N THR A 148 12.36 13.83 -20.41
CA THR A 148 12.93 12.47 -20.35
C THR A 148 13.09 11.80 -21.72
N ALA A 149 12.46 12.32 -22.77
CA ALA A 149 12.49 11.72 -24.10
C ALA A 149 12.55 12.76 -25.22
N LYS A 150 13.02 12.32 -26.40
CA LYS A 150 12.93 13.11 -27.64
C LYS A 150 11.46 13.39 -27.99
N LEU A 151 11.20 14.55 -28.58
CA LEU A 151 9.85 15.10 -28.82
C LEU A 151 8.81 14.07 -29.27
N ASP A 152 9.08 13.29 -30.31
CA ASP A 152 8.12 12.31 -30.84
C ASP A 152 7.83 11.17 -29.85
N SER A 153 8.82 10.71 -29.11
CA SER A 153 8.67 9.66 -28.10
C SER A 153 8.03 10.19 -26.82
N ALA A 154 8.37 11.42 -26.43
CA ALA A 154 7.75 12.13 -25.33
C ALA A 154 6.25 12.34 -25.57
N VAL A 155 5.88 12.83 -26.75
CA VAL A 155 4.47 13.04 -27.13
C VAL A 155 3.71 11.72 -27.14
N ARG A 156 4.28 10.64 -27.70
CA ARG A 156 3.64 9.31 -27.68
C ARG A 156 3.45 8.75 -26.27
N GLY A 157 4.46 8.88 -25.41
CA GLY A 157 4.40 8.46 -24.01
C GLY A 157 3.31 9.23 -23.26
N PHE A 158 3.32 10.55 -23.39
CA PHE A 158 2.29 11.43 -22.85
C PHE A 158 0.89 11.02 -23.30
N MET A 159 0.66 10.87 -24.61
CA MET A 159 -0.66 10.54 -25.15
C MET A 159 -1.17 9.18 -24.66
N THR A 160 -0.28 8.19 -24.53
CA THR A 160 -0.64 6.86 -24.04
C THR A 160 -1.08 6.91 -22.58
N GLU A 161 -0.32 7.60 -21.73
CA GLU A 161 -0.59 7.68 -20.30
C GLU A 161 -1.80 8.57 -19.99
N MET A 162 -1.91 9.71 -20.66
CA MET A 162 -3.07 10.60 -20.58
C MET A 162 -4.35 9.87 -21.01
N SER A 163 -4.33 9.14 -22.13
CA SER A 163 -5.50 8.41 -22.64
C SER A 163 -5.93 7.28 -21.69
N ARG A 164 -4.96 6.56 -21.09
CA ARG A 164 -5.26 5.50 -20.11
C ARG A 164 -5.93 6.06 -18.86
N ARG A 165 -5.46 7.22 -18.37
CA ARG A 165 -6.01 7.90 -17.19
C ARG A 165 -7.38 8.52 -17.46
N GLY A 166 -7.47 9.41 -18.44
CA GLY A 166 -8.67 10.18 -18.75
C GLY A 166 -9.77 9.34 -19.40
N GLY A 167 -9.40 8.37 -20.25
CA GLY A 167 -10.34 7.57 -21.04
C GLY A 167 -11.33 6.76 -20.20
N VAL A 168 -10.91 6.25 -19.04
CA VAL A 168 -11.82 5.55 -18.11
C VAL A 168 -12.89 6.49 -17.56
N LYS A 169 -12.50 7.73 -17.24
CA LYS A 169 -13.39 8.75 -16.70
C LYS A 169 -14.35 9.29 -17.75
N VAL A 170 -13.86 9.50 -18.97
CA VAL A 170 -14.68 9.89 -20.13
C VAL A 170 -15.74 8.84 -20.44
N ARG A 171 -15.36 7.55 -20.49
CA ARG A 171 -16.32 6.44 -20.70
C ARG A 171 -17.35 6.34 -19.58
N ALA A 172 -16.91 6.40 -18.33
CA ALA A 172 -17.83 6.36 -17.17
C ALA A 172 -18.76 7.59 -17.12
N SER A 173 -18.32 8.75 -17.63
CA SER A 173 -19.15 9.95 -17.78
C SER A 173 -20.21 9.75 -18.86
N ARG A 174 -19.84 9.17 -20.01
CA ARG A 174 -20.77 8.81 -21.08
C ARG A 174 -21.81 7.78 -20.62
N GLU A 175 -21.39 6.71 -19.94
CA GLU A 175 -22.30 5.70 -19.39
C GLU A 175 -23.29 6.31 -18.40
N ALA A 176 -22.83 7.24 -17.55
CA ALA A 176 -23.72 7.96 -16.66
C ALA A 176 -24.74 8.81 -17.43
N ALA A 177 -24.33 9.50 -18.50
CA ALA A 177 -25.24 10.26 -19.35
C ALA A 177 -26.31 9.37 -19.98
N ILE A 178 -25.93 8.19 -20.49
CA ILE A 178 -26.86 7.23 -21.10
C ILE A 178 -27.82 6.69 -20.04
N THR A 179 -27.30 6.28 -18.89
CA THR A 179 -28.10 5.66 -17.82
C THR A 179 -29.12 6.64 -17.24
N LEU A 180 -28.69 7.87 -16.95
CA LEU A 180 -29.52 8.91 -16.31
C LEU A 180 -30.64 9.45 -17.21
N HIS A 181 -30.60 9.18 -18.52
CA HIS A 181 -31.64 9.57 -19.49
C HIS A 181 -32.26 8.36 -20.18
N SER A 182 -32.32 7.23 -19.49
CA SER A 182 -32.95 6.01 -19.97
C SER A 182 -34.16 5.64 -19.12
N ASN A 183 -35.15 4.97 -19.74
CA ASN A 183 -36.31 4.42 -19.04
C ASN A 183 -35.93 3.44 -17.91
N ASN A 184 -34.73 2.88 -17.99
CA ASN A 184 -34.18 1.94 -17.00
C ASN A 184 -33.30 2.65 -15.97
N CYS A 185 -33.32 3.99 -15.89
CA CYS A 185 -32.57 4.74 -14.89
C CYS A 185 -32.96 4.29 -13.48
N TRP A 186 -34.25 4.04 -13.26
CA TRP A 186 -34.79 3.54 -12.01
C TRP A 186 -34.28 2.15 -11.67
N GLU A 187 -34.33 1.22 -12.62
CA GLU A 187 -33.76 -0.12 -12.42
C GLU A 187 -32.25 -0.08 -12.18
N SER A 188 -31.54 0.86 -12.80
CA SER A 188 -30.08 1.00 -12.66
C SER A 188 -29.70 1.64 -11.32
N MET A 189 -30.52 2.56 -10.80
CA MET A 189 -30.38 3.11 -9.45
C MET A 189 -30.82 2.11 -8.37
N VAL A 190 -31.90 1.35 -8.61
CA VAL A 190 -32.38 0.26 -7.74
C VAL A 190 -31.45 -0.96 -7.79
N LYS A 191 -30.73 -1.23 -8.88
CA LYS A 191 -29.70 -2.29 -8.88
C LYS A 191 -28.47 -1.92 -8.04
N GLN A 192 -28.26 -0.64 -7.73
CA GLN A 192 -27.25 -0.20 -6.76
C GLN A 192 -27.72 -0.34 -5.31
N ASP A 193 -29.03 -0.47 -5.04
CA ASP A 193 -29.62 -0.75 -3.71
C ASP A 193 -30.67 -1.89 -3.80
N LYS A 194 -30.29 -3.12 -3.42
CA LYS A 194 -31.11 -4.34 -3.56
C LYS A 194 -32.58 -4.15 -3.12
N PRO A 195 -33.58 -4.54 -3.93
CA PRO A 195 -34.96 -4.63 -3.48
C PRO A 195 -35.19 -5.93 -2.67
N THR A 196 -35.92 -5.84 -1.55
CA THR A 196 -36.52 -7.01 -0.88
C THR A 196 -37.85 -7.39 -1.53
N LYS A 197 -38.13 -8.69 -1.53
CA LYS A 197 -39.30 -9.33 -2.13
C LYS A 197 -40.58 -8.90 -1.40
N GLU A 198 -41.25 -7.87 -1.92
CA GLU A 198 -42.70 -7.80 -2.10
C GLU A 198 -43.04 -6.40 -2.63
N GLY A 199 -43.66 -6.35 -3.81
CA GLY A 199 -43.85 -5.13 -4.57
C GLY A 199 -44.78 -4.14 -3.88
N LYS A 200 -44.23 -2.96 -3.55
CA LYS A 200 -44.83 -1.62 -3.71
C LYS A 200 -43.76 -0.57 -3.41
N ALA A 201 -43.54 0.35 -4.35
CA ALA A 201 -42.64 1.48 -4.14
C ALA A 201 -43.28 2.50 -3.19
N THR A 202 -42.78 2.61 -1.98
CA THR A 202 -43.07 3.72 -1.05
C THR A 202 -41.80 4.54 -0.87
N ALA A 203 -41.91 5.86 -1.01
CA ALA A 203 -40.81 6.80 -0.79
C ALA A 203 -40.09 6.50 0.54
N VAL A 204 -38.80 6.17 0.47
CA VAL A 204 -38.02 5.78 1.65
C VAL A 204 -37.42 7.04 2.29
N PHE A 205 -37.98 7.47 3.42
CA PHE A 205 -37.30 8.40 4.33
C PHE A 205 -36.38 7.57 5.24
N HIS A 206 -35.08 7.83 5.17
CA HIS A 206 -34.09 7.13 6.00
C HIS A 206 -34.44 7.28 7.49
N GLY A 207 -34.79 6.17 8.15
CA GLY A 207 -35.14 6.11 9.56
C GLY A 207 -36.62 6.30 9.91
N VAL A 208 -37.56 6.25 8.95
CA VAL A 208 -39.01 6.25 9.22
C VAL A 208 -39.67 5.08 8.48
N GLU A 209 -40.36 4.20 9.19
CA GLU A 209 -41.07 3.05 8.59
C GLU A 209 -42.17 3.51 7.62
N ALA A 210 -42.30 2.83 6.49
CA ALA A 210 -43.17 3.24 5.38
C ALA A 210 -44.64 3.45 5.77
N GLU A 211 -45.12 2.68 6.76
CA GLU A 211 -46.48 2.77 7.29
C GLU A 211 -46.75 4.06 8.07
N HIS A 212 -45.70 4.73 8.56
CA HIS A 212 -45.82 5.91 9.39
C HIS A 212 -45.47 7.23 8.67
N VAL A 213 -44.94 7.15 7.45
CA VAL A 213 -44.58 8.31 6.61
C VAL A 213 -45.74 9.29 6.42
N PRO A 214 -47.00 8.88 6.16
CA PRO A 214 -48.10 9.82 5.98
C PRO A 214 -48.40 10.65 7.24
N LYS A 215 -48.39 10.00 8.41
CA LYS A 215 -48.66 10.65 9.71
C LYS A 215 -47.51 11.55 10.15
N PHE A 216 -46.27 11.19 9.78
CA PHE A 216 -45.08 12.01 10.01
C PHE A 216 -45.09 13.29 9.15
N LEU A 217 -45.47 13.18 7.87
CA LEU A 217 -45.59 14.33 6.97
C LEU A 217 -46.71 15.29 7.41
N GLU A 218 -47.86 14.76 7.84
CA GLU A 218 -48.98 15.58 8.35
C GLU A 218 -48.60 16.38 9.60
N GLU A 219 -47.79 15.80 10.49
CA GLU A 219 -47.36 16.46 11.73
C GLU A 219 -46.24 17.49 11.50
N LEU A 220 -45.35 17.24 10.54
CA LEU A 220 -44.37 18.25 10.08
C LEU A 220 -45.09 19.48 9.51
N GLU A 221 -46.16 19.26 8.75
CA GLU A 221 -46.99 20.32 8.17
C GLU A 221 -47.78 21.07 9.26
N LYS A 222 -48.44 20.36 10.19
CA LYS A 222 -49.16 20.98 11.33
C LYS A 222 -48.28 21.86 12.21
N ARG A 223 -47.02 21.46 12.42
CA ARG A 223 -46.08 22.20 13.26
C ARG A 223 -45.29 23.26 12.50
N GLY A 224 -45.60 23.45 11.22
CA GLY A 224 -44.90 24.41 10.36
C GLY A 224 -43.41 24.11 10.24
N VAL A 225 -43.01 22.84 10.38
CA VAL A 225 -41.61 22.43 10.29
C VAL A 225 -41.18 22.52 8.84
N THR A 226 -40.58 23.65 8.51
CA THR A 226 -40.06 23.97 7.19
C THR A 226 -38.55 24.13 7.26
N ALA A 227 -37.87 24.07 6.13
CA ALA A 227 -36.42 24.27 6.02
C ALA A 227 -35.92 25.67 6.46
N SER A 228 -36.81 26.53 6.99
CA SER A 228 -36.51 27.84 7.59
C SER A 228 -35.99 27.73 9.03
N LEU A 229 -36.21 26.60 9.71
CA LEU A 229 -35.77 26.35 11.09
C LEU A 229 -34.25 26.18 11.25
N ALA A 230 -33.50 26.06 10.15
CA ALA A 230 -32.04 26.02 10.08
C ALA A 230 -31.42 25.11 11.16
N SER A 231 -30.64 25.66 12.10
CA SER A 231 -29.98 24.87 13.15
C SER A 231 -30.93 24.18 14.13
N LYS A 232 -32.19 24.60 14.21
CA LYS A 232 -33.23 23.96 15.04
C LYS A 232 -34.07 22.95 14.26
N LEU A 233 -33.88 22.85 12.93
CA LEU A 233 -34.62 21.94 12.07
C LEU A 233 -34.39 20.49 12.50
N ASP A 234 -33.12 20.15 12.73
CA ASP A 234 -32.71 18.81 13.17
C ASP A 234 -33.33 18.46 14.53
N ASP A 235 -33.33 19.40 15.50
CA ASP A 235 -33.95 19.20 16.81
C ASP A 235 -35.48 19.10 16.75
N SER A 236 -36.12 19.90 15.90
CA SER A 236 -37.60 19.89 15.72
C SER A 236 -38.06 18.60 15.06
N ILE A 237 -37.35 18.16 14.03
CA ILE A 237 -37.58 16.87 13.37
C ILE A 237 -37.33 15.72 14.35
N ARG A 238 -36.24 15.75 15.12
CA ARG A 238 -35.95 14.76 16.17
C ARG A 238 -37.02 14.74 17.27
N SER A 239 -37.56 15.88 17.66
CA SER A 239 -38.66 15.97 18.64
C SER A 239 -39.95 15.34 18.12
N ILE A 240 -40.30 15.59 16.86
CA ILE A 240 -41.49 15.00 16.21
C ILE A 240 -41.31 13.49 16.04
N ILE A 241 -40.12 13.07 15.62
CA ILE A 241 -39.75 11.65 15.53
C ILE A 241 -39.90 10.96 16.90
N LYS A 242 -39.50 11.64 17.98
CA LYS A 242 -39.57 11.14 19.36
C LYS A 242 -41.00 11.12 19.93
N GLU A 243 -41.84 12.09 19.60
CA GLU A 243 -43.23 12.15 20.05
C GLU A 243 -44.15 11.20 19.27
N LEU A 244 -43.96 11.10 17.96
CA LEU A 244 -44.74 10.19 17.11
C LEU A 244 -44.16 8.77 17.09
N ASN A 245 -43.01 8.56 17.74
CA ASN A 245 -42.30 7.28 17.87
C ASN A 245 -42.03 6.58 16.52
N VAL A 246 -41.65 7.37 15.51
CA VAL A 246 -41.65 6.97 14.09
C VAL A 246 -40.34 6.39 13.57
N ALA A 247 -39.27 6.51 14.35
CA ALA A 247 -37.95 6.03 13.97
C ALA A 247 -37.48 4.92 14.89
N GLU A 248 -37.01 3.82 14.31
CA GLU A 248 -36.02 3.00 14.98
C GLU A 248 -34.70 3.77 15.02
N THR A 249 -34.36 4.26 16.22
CA THR A 249 -33.04 4.56 16.81
C THR A 249 -31.81 4.89 15.91
N PRO A 250 -31.00 5.89 16.33
CA PRO A 250 -30.23 6.79 15.45
C PRO A 250 -28.94 6.22 14.83
N VAL A 251 -28.64 6.73 13.63
CA VAL A 251 -27.29 6.73 13.03
C VAL A 251 -26.29 7.38 14.01
N PRO A 252 -25.10 6.80 14.26
CA PRO A 252 -24.18 7.31 15.27
C PRO A 252 -23.62 8.68 14.88
N ASN A 253 -23.92 9.68 15.71
CA ASN A 253 -23.09 10.87 15.81
C ASN A 253 -21.74 10.49 16.42
N LYS A 254 -20.65 11.00 15.83
CA LYS A 254 -19.36 11.08 16.51
C LYS A 254 -19.59 11.78 17.86
N ALA A 255 -19.30 11.07 18.96
CA ALA A 255 -19.35 11.47 20.36
C ALA A 255 -20.69 11.29 21.12
N MET A 256 -20.91 10.10 21.68
CA MET A 256 -21.48 9.93 23.03
C MET A 256 -21.09 8.57 23.61
N HIS A 257 -20.06 8.55 24.46
CA HIS A 257 -19.70 7.39 25.29
C HIS A 257 -20.56 7.41 26.57
N ASN A 258 -21.42 6.41 26.75
CA ASN A 258 -21.90 6.03 28.09
C ASN A 258 -21.13 4.79 28.55
N SER A 259 -20.55 4.87 29.72
CA SER A 259 -19.71 3.84 30.34
C SER A 259 -20.55 2.65 30.82
N ILE A 260 -20.58 1.58 30.03
CA ILE A 260 -21.07 0.26 30.45
C ILE A 260 -19.99 -0.39 31.33
N SER A 261 -20.37 -1.01 32.44
CA SER A 261 -19.42 -1.70 33.32
C SER A 261 -18.79 -2.91 32.61
N SER A 262 -17.55 -3.27 32.98
CA SER A 262 -16.86 -4.42 32.36
C SER A 262 -17.61 -5.75 32.55
N ALA A 263 -18.32 -5.91 33.68
CA ALA A 263 -19.09 -7.10 34.01
C ALA A 263 -20.34 -7.25 33.11
N GLU A 264 -21.09 -6.16 32.88
CA GLU A 264 -22.25 -6.18 31.97
C GLU A 264 -21.83 -6.44 30.52
N ASN A 265 -20.65 -5.97 30.10
CA ASN A 265 -20.14 -6.20 28.76
C ASN A 265 -19.80 -7.68 28.52
N LEU A 266 -19.20 -8.36 29.51
CA LEU A 266 -18.93 -9.80 29.46
C LEU A 266 -20.23 -10.63 29.44
N GLN A 267 -21.23 -10.23 30.23
CA GLN A 267 -22.52 -10.92 30.25
C GLN A 267 -23.25 -10.79 28.90
N LEU A 268 -23.28 -9.59 28.32
CA LEU A 268 -23.90 -9.34 27.01
C LEU A 268 -23.18 -10.06 25.86
N GLN A 269 -21.87 -10.30 25.98
CA GLN A 269 -21.13 -11.11 24.99
C GLN A 269 -21.53 -12.59 25.05
N SER A 270 -21.71 -13.14 26.26
CA SER A 270 -22.20 -14.52 26.44
C SER A 270 -23.62 -14.66 25.87
N GLU A 271 -24.52 -13.74 26.25
CA GLU A 271 -25.90 -13.72 25.76
C GLU A 271 -25.96 -13.59 24.22
N ALA A 272 -25.08 -12.79 23.61
CA ALA A 272 -25.01 -12.66 22.15
C ALA A 272 -24.59 -13.96 21.44
N ILE A 273 -23.70 -14.76 22.03
CA ILE A 273 -23.35 -16.08 21.48
C ILE A 273 -24.55 -17.03 21.59
N ASP A 274 -25.23 -17.04 22.74
CA ASP A 274 -26.38 -17.91 22.97
C ASP A 274 -27.53 -17.56 22.01
N PHE A 275 -27.86 -16.28 21.85
CA PHE A 275 -28.89 -15.82 20.90
C PHE A 275 -28.52 -16.12 19.44
N ALA A 276 -27.25 -16.01 19.07
CA ALA A 276 -26.78 -16.42 17.75
C ALA A 276 -26.84 -17.94 17.53
N SER A 277 -26.68 -18.74 18.59
CA SER A 277 -26.79 -20.19 18.52
C SER A 277 -28.24 -20.66 18.31
N ILE A 278 -29.23 -19.96 18.85
CA ILE A 278 -30.66 -20.29 18.71
C ILE A 278 -31.34 -19.55 17.55
N GLY A 279 -30.67 -18.58 16.94
CA GLY A 279 -31.19 -17.83 15.79
C GLY A 279 -32.08 -16.63 16.16
N ASP A 280 -32.03 -16.15 17.41
CA ASP A 280 -32.89 -15.07 17.89
C ASP A 280 -32.36 -13.70 17.45
N MET A 281 -32.79 -13.31 16.25
CA MET A 281 -32.43 -12.03 15.64
C MET A 281 -32.95 -10.82 16.44
N GLN A 282 -34.08 -10.94 17.14
CA GLN A 282 -34.66 -9.83 17.89
C GLN A 282 -33.79 -9.48 19.10
N GLN A 283 -33.35 -10.50 19.84
CA GLN A 283 -32.45 -10.28 20.98
C GLN A 283 -31.05 -9.87 20.56
N LEU A 284 -30.52 -10.40 19.45
CA LEU A 284 -29.25 -9.93 18.87
C LEU A 284 -29.32 -8.45 18.47
N ARG A 285 -30.40 -8.01 17.84
CA ARG A 285 -30.61 -6.59 17.52
C ARG A 285 -30.75 -5.74 18.78
N HIS A 286 -31.41 -6.26 19.82
CA HIS A 286 -31.51 -5.58 21.12
C HIS A 286 -30.15 -5.38 21.79
N ILE A 287 -29.28 -6.40 21.79
CA ILE A 287 -27.90 -6.30 22.29
C ILE A 287 -27.09 -5.31 21.44
N SER A 288 -27.21 -5.36 20.12
CA SER A 288 -26.52 -4.45 19.20
C SER A 288 -26.89 -2.98 19.46
N ARG A 289 -28.16 -2.69 19.73
CA ARG A 289 -28.67 -1.34 20.07
C ARG A 289 -28.13 -0.83 21.41
N LYS A 290 -27.90 -1.73 22.38
CA LYS A 290 -27.31 -1.35 23.68
C LYS A 290 -25.81 -1.06 23.60
N SER A 291 -25.06 -1.83 22.81
CA SER A 291 -23.60 -1.65 22.66
C SER A 291 -23.07 -2.26 21.37
N TYR A 292 -22.70 -1.41 20.42
CA TYR A 292 -22.17 -1.79 19.10
C TYR A 292 -20.95 -2.73 19.14
N PRO A 293 -19.93 -2.57 20.02
CA PRO A 293 -18.76 -3.44 20.00
C PRO A 293 -18.99 -4.81 20.67
N VAL A 294 -20.15 -5.10 21.29
CA VAL A 294 -20.37 -6.37 22.00
C VAL A 294 -20.40 -7.54 21.02
N ILE A 295 -21.22 -7.47 19.98
CA ILE A 295 -21.46 -8.57 19.04
C ILE A 295 -20.21 -8.90 18.19
N PRO A 296 -19.46 -7.92 17.64
CA PRO A 296 -18.22 -8.22 16.91
C PRO A 296 -17.10 -8.81 17.77
N ASN A 297 -17.10 -8.56 19.08
CA ASN A 297 -16.07 -9.04 20.00
C ASN A 297 -16.49 -10.29 20.79
N ALA A 298 -17.76 -10.68 20.75
CA ALA A 298 -18.28 -11.85 21.44
C ALA A 298 -17.67 -13.13 20.86
N LYS A 299 -17.09 -13.95 21.74
CA LYS A 299 -16.55 -15.27 21.41
C LYS A 299 -16.90 -16.26 22.51
N ASP A 300 -17.22 -17.50 22.11
CA ASP A 300 -17.43 -18.60 23.04
C ASP A 300 -16.10 -19.16 23.57
N SER A 301 -16.18 -20.20 24.42
CA SER A 301 -15.01 -20.90 24.98
C SER A 301 -14.14 -21.60 23.92
N ASN A 302 -14.66 -21.85 22.72
CA ASN A 302 -13.95 -22.41 21.57
C ASN A 302 -13.44 -21.32 20.60
N GLY A 303 -13.54 -20.04 20.98
CA GLY A 303 -13.15 -18.89 20.16
C GLY A 303 -14.09 -18.61 18.97
N ARG A 304 -15.27 -19.23 18.92
CA ARG A 304 -16.28 -19.06 17.87
C ARG A 304 -17.01 -17.74 18.07
N SER A 305 -17.09 -16.94 17.01
CA SER A 305 -17.91 -15.73 17.00
C SER A 305 -19.40 -16.04 16.81
N CYS A 306 -20.27 -15.03 16.99
CA CYS A 306 -21.71 -15.15 16.68
C CYS A 306 -21.96 -15.71 15.28
N LEU A 307 -21.11 -15.39 14.30
CA LEU A 307 -21.25 -15.88 12.92
C LEU A 307 -20.90 -17.38 12.79
N HIS A 308 -19.95 -17.88 13.59
CA HIS A 308 -19.60 -19.32 13.60
C HIS A 308 -20.75 -20.16 14.16
N VAL A 309 -21.32 -19.76 15.30
CA VAL A 309 -22.41 -20.51 15.93
C VAL A 309 -23.69 -20.45 15.10
N ALA A 310 -24.00 -19.29 14.49
CA ALA A 310 -25.14 -19.16 13.58
C ALA A 310 -24.97 -20.01 12.31
N ALA A 311 -23.76 -20.04 11.73
CA ALA A 311 -23.47 -20.81 10.53
C ALA A 311 -23.45 -22.33 10.78
N MET A 312 -22.98 -22.76 11.95
CA MET A 312 -23.01 -24.16 12.38
C MET A 312 -24.43 -24.68 12.58
N ASN A 313 -25.32 -23.84 13.14
CA ASN A 313 -26.69 -24.21 13.50
C ASN A 313 -27.72 -23.94 12.39
N GLY A 314 -27.32 -23.35 11.26
CA GLY A 314 -28.22 -23.20 10.10
C GLY A 314 -29.05 -21.92 10.10
N HIS A 315 -28.70 -20.91 10.89
CA HIS A 315 -29.48 -19.67 11.02
C HIS A 315 -29.14 -18.64 9.93
N LEU A 316 -29.69 -18.84 8.73
CA LEU A 316 -29.39 -18.04 7.55
C LEU A 316 -29.62 -16.53 7.72
N ASP A 317 -30.73 -16.14 8.33
CA ASP A 317 -31.09 -14.72 8.49
C ASP A 317 -30.20 -14.03 9.52
N VAL A 318 -29.79 -14.75 10.57
CA VAL A 318 -28.78 -14.28 11.51
C VAL A 318 -27.42 -14.16 10.82
N CYS A 319 -27.02 -15.13 9.98
CA CYS A 319 -25.78 -15.01 9.19
C CYS A 319 -25.80 -13.80 8.25
N ARG A 320 -26.91 -13.54 7.54
CA ARG A 320 -27.06 -12.34 6.69
C ARG A 320 -26.89 -11.07 7.49
N TRP A 321 -27.61 -10.98 8.61
CA TRP A 321 -27.62 -9.81 9.47
C TRP A 321 -26.25 -9.54 10.09
N LEU A 322 -25.57 -10.57 10.60
CA LEU A 322 -24.23 -10.45 11.18
C LEU A 322 -23.19 -9.97 10.16
N LEU A 323 -23.35 -10.37 8.90
CA LEU A 323 -22.47 -10.01 7.79
C LEU A 323 -22.76 -8.61 7.21
N SER A 324 -24.02 -8.14 7.22
CA SER A 324 -24.40 -6.84 6.66
C SER A 324 -24.42 -5.72 7.68
N GLU A 325 -25.09 -5.93 8.81
CA GLU A 325 -25.41 -4.87 9.78
C GLU A 325 -24.44 -4.87 10.96
N ALA A 326 -24.06 -6.05 11.48
CA ALA A 326 -23.08 -6.15 12.57
C ALA A 326 -21.61 -6.14 12.10
N ASN A 327 -21.38 -6.16 10.78
CA ASN A 327 -20.07 -6.10 10.12
C ASN A 327 -19.04 -7.10 10.68
N ILE A 328 -19.48 -8.32 11.00
CA ILE A 328 -18.57 -9.39 11.43
C ILE A 328 -17.87 -9.98 10.21
N SER A 329 -16.54 -10.03 10.27
CA SER A 329 -15.77 -10.63 9.19
C SER A 329 -15.99 -12.16 9.15
N PRO A 330 -16.37 -12.73 7.99
CA PRO A 330 -16.45 -14.19 7.81
C PRO A 330 -15.08 -14.87 7.75
N SER A 331 -13.98 -14.09 7.71
CA SER A 331 -12.60 -14.61 7.76
C SER A 331 -12.08 -14.88 9.18
N ILE A 332 -12.87 -14.58 10.22
CA ILE A 332 -12.53 -14.95 11.59
C ILE A 332 -12.46 -16.48 11.67
N LEU A 333 -11.45 -17.00 12.36
CA LEU A 333 -11.27 -18.42 12.62
C LEU A 333 -11.51 -18.72 14.11
N ASP A 334 -12.09 -19.87 14.41
CA ASP A 334 -12.18 -20.41 15.76
C ASP A 334 -10.85 -21.01 16.24
N LEU A 335 -10.80 -21.55 17.47
CA LEU A 335 -9.58 -22.14 18.03
C LEU A 335 -9.10 -23.40 17.28
N ASP A 336 -9.98 -24.07 16.54
CA ASP A 336 -9.65 -25.20 15.67
C ASP A 336 -9.19 -24.76 14.26
N GLY A 337 -9.14 -23.44 14.02
CA GLY A 337 -8.76 -22.85 12.74
C GLY A 337 -9.85 -22.95 11.67
N LYS A 338 -11.11 -23.22 12.05
CA LYS A 338 -12.25 -23.31 11.14
C LYS A 338 -12.92 -21.95 11.01
N SER A 339 -13.29 -21.60 9.79
CA SER A 339 -14.11 -20.42 9.50
C SER A 339 -15.60 -20.73 9.67
N ALA A 340 -16.43 -19.68 9.69
CA ALA A 340 -17.89 -19.85 9.65
C ALA A 340 -18.36 -20.64 8.40
N LEU A 341 -17.63 -20.57 7.29
CA LEU A 341 -17.89 -21.37 6.09
C LEU A 341 -17.61 -22.86 6.34
N ASP A 342 -16.52 -23.20 7.02
CA ASP A 342 -16.18 -24.59 7.34
C ASP A 342 -17.19 -25.22 8.30
N LEU A 343 -17.72 -24.43 9.23
CA LEU A 343 -18.80 -24.87 10.12
C LEU A 343 -20.13 -25.01 9.39
N ALA A 344 -20.45 -24.13 8.42
CA ALA A 344 -21.62 -24.29 7.56
C ALA A 344 -21.53 -25.53 6.66
N ILE A 345 -20.32 -25.88 6.18
CA ILE A 345 -20.05 -27.11 5.43
C ILE A 345 -20.22 -28.34 6.32
N THR A 346 -19.68 -28.29 7.55
CA THR A 346 -19.81 -29.38 8.53
C THR A 346 -21.28 -29.61 8.93
N GLY A 347 -22.06 -28.53 9.04
CA GLY A 347 -23.50 -28.56 9.31
C GLY A 347 -24.38 -28.83 8.08
N ASN A 348 -23.80 -28.95 6.88
CA ASN A 348 -24.50 -29.16 5.61
C ASN A 348 -25.55 -28.08 5.24
N HIS A 349 -25.31 -26.82 5.61
CA HIS A 349 -26.24 -25.70 5.41
C HIS A 349 -25.99 -24.99 4.07
N ASN A 350 -26.47 -25.59 2.97
CA ASN A 350 -26.20 -25.14 1.60
C ASN A 350 -26.51 -23.66 1.31
N GLU A 351 -27.58 -23.11 1.89
CA GLU A 351 -27.96 -21.71 1.69
C GLU A 351 -26.97 -20.75 2.37
N ILE A 352 -26.43 -21.15 3.52
CA ILE A 352 -25.39 -20.41 4.24
C ILE A 352 -24.04 -20.57 3.55
N ILE A 353 -23.74 -21.74 3.01
CA ILE A 353 -22.55 -21.97 2.17
C ILE A 353 -22.61 -21.06 0.94
N SER A 354 -23.75 -20.99 0.26
CA SER A 354 -23.96 -20.09 -0.86
C SER A 354 -23.87 -18.63 -0.43
N LEU A 355 -24.46 -18.27 0.72
CA LEU A 355 -24.37 -16.92 1.27
C LEU A 355 -22.93 -16.54 1.56
N LEU A 356 -22.18 -17.34 2.32
CA LEU A 356 -20.79 -17.05 2.71
C LEU A 356 -19.82 -17.09 1.51
N ARG A 357 -20.08 -17.90 0.48
CA ARG A 357 -19.34 -17.91 -0.78
C ARG A 357 -19.67 -16.70 -1.68
N SER A 358 -20.92 -16.26 -1.69
CA SER A 358 -21.40 -15.13 -2.49
C SER A 358 -21.32 -13.79 -1.76
N TRP A 359 -21.13 -13.81 -0.44
CA TRP A 359 -20.97 -12.60 0.35
C TRP A 359 -19.70 -11.90 -0.12
N PRO A 360 -19.72 -10.57 -0.26
CA PRO A 360 -18.53 -9.81 -0.61
C PRO A 360 -17.55 -9.78 0.58
N VAL A 361 -17.11 -10.95 1.05
CA VAL A 361 -15.89 -11.14 1.83
C VAL A 361 -14.68 -10.63 1.06
N ASN A 362 -14.83 -10.46 -0.25
CA ASN A 362 -13.86 -9.84 -1.11
C ASN A 362 -14.00 -8.31 -1.22
N ALA A 363 -14.95 -7.60 -0.60
CA ALA A 363 -15.05 -6.14 -0.81
C ALA A 363 -14.10 -5.27 0.03
N ILE A 364 -13.32 -5.84 0.95
CA ILE A 364 -12.17 -5.15 1.57
C ILE A 364 -10.83 -5.63 0.96
N ASP A 365 -10.84 -6.65 0.08
CA ASP A 365 -9.64 -7.15 -0.65
C ASP A 365 -9.74 -7.13 -2.19
N ALA A 366 -10.87 -6.74 -2.80
CA ALA A 366 -11.11 -6.65 -4.25
C ALA A 366 -11.00 -5.22 -4.79
N SER A 367 -10.07 -4.44 -4.24
CA SER A 367 -9.35 -3.43 -5.06
C SER A 367 -8.21 -4.08 -5.87
N ALA A 368 -8.05 -5.40 -5.79
CA ALA A 368 -7.21 -6.19 -6.66
C ALA A 368 -7.99 -6.67 -7.90
N ASN A 369 -7.78 -5.94 -8.99
CA ASN A 369 -8.16 -6.28 -10.37
C ASN A 369 -8.12 -7.78 -10.70
N ASN A 370 -8.90 -8.20 -11.70
CA ASN A 370 -8.70 -9.40 -12.53
C ASN A 370 -7.26 -9.59 -13.10
N ASN A 371 -6.33 -8.66 -12.82
CA ASN A 371 -4.90 -8.78 -13.10
C ASN A 371 -4.12 -9.48 -11.96
N ASP A 372 -4.72 -9.74 -10.80
CA ASP A 372 -4.03 -10.32 -9.64
C ASP A 372 -3.95 -11.84 -9.67
N GLU A 373 -4.89 -12.51 -10.34
CA GLU A 373 -4.74 -13.95 -10.63
C GLU A 373 -3.66 -14.21 -11.69
N THR A 374 -3.41 -13.24 -12.58
CA THR A 374 -2.29 -13.30 -13.53
C THR A 374 -0.97 -12.88 -12.89
N ASP A 375 -0.90 -11.93 -11.94
CA ASP A 375 0.35 -11.49 -11.28
C ASP A 375 0.77 -12.45 -10.14
N LEU A 376 1.27 -13.63 -10.53
CA LEU A 376 1.74 -14.67 -9.61
C LEU A 376 2.82 -14.16 -8.65
N TYR A 377 3.66 -13.21 -9.09
CA TYR A 377 4.64 -12.58 -8.21
C TYR A 377 3.96 -11.85 -7.04
N ARG A 378 2.95 -11.02 -7.32
CA ARG A 378 2.22 -10.27 -6.28
C ARG A 378 1.41 -11.19 -5.37
N VAL A 379 0.89 -12.30 -5.88
CA VAL A 379 0.21 -13.32 -5.07
C VAL A 379 1.19 -13.97 -4.10
N ALA A 380 2.36 -14.38 -4.57
CA ALA A 380 3.42 -14.91 -3.72
C ALA A 380 3.86 -13.90 -2.65
N GLU A 381 4.10 -12.65 -3.07
CA GLU A 381 4.45 -11.56 -2.16
C GLU A 381 3.39 -11.42 -1.06
N LYS A 382 2.10 -11.36 -1.43
CA LYS A 382 0.96 -11.26 -0.50
C LYS A 382 0.89 -12.43 0.48
N ARG A 383 1.12 -13.67 0.03
CA ARG A 383 1.08 -14.86 0.90
C ARG A 383 2.18 -14.86 1.96
N LEU A 384 3.35 -14.28 1.65
CA LEU A 384 4.44 -14.12 2.59
C LEU A 384 4.25 -12.92 3.53
N ARG A 385 3.30 -12.01 3.22
CA ARG A 385 3.01 -10.86 4.10
C ARG A 385 2.48 -11.34 5.44
N GLY A 386 3.07 -10.85 6.52
CA GLY A 386 2.63 -11.13 7.89
C GLY A 386 3.32 -12.33 8.53
N ILE A 387 4.12 -13.11 7.79
CA ILE A 387 4.99 -14.13 8.37
C ILE A 387 6.17 -13.45 9.05
N ARG A 388 6.29 -13.61 10.36
CA ARG A 388 7.32 -12.97 11.20
C ARG A 388 8.25 -13.95 11.89
N THR A 389 7.93 -15.23 11.94
CA THR A 389 8.80 -16.23 12.60
C THR A 389 9.10 -17.39 11.68
N MET A 390 10.21 -18.08 11.94
CA MET A 390 10.56 -19.31 11.24
C MET A 390 9.50 -20.39 11.46
N GLN A 391 8.93 -20.47 12.67
CA GLN A 391 7.81 -21.37 12.96
C GLN A 391 6.58 -21.09 12.07
N GLN A 392 6.19 -19.82 11.89
CA GLN A 392 5.07 -19.45 11.01
C GLN A 392 5.36 -19.83 9.56
N LEU A 393 6.60 -19.59 9.10
CA LEU A 393 7.03 -19.96 7.76
C LEU A 393 6.99 -21.48 7.54
N ARG A 394 7.50 -22.26 8.50
CA ARG A 394 7.44 -23.74 8.48
C ARG A 394 6.00 -24.25 8.49
N SER A 395 5.13 -23.69 9.34
CA SER A 395 3.72 -24.06 9.41
C SER A 395 2.98 -23.79 8.08
N MET A 396 3.26 -22.65 7.44
CA MET A 396 2.72 -22.34 6.11
C MET A 396 3.14 -23.40 5.06
N LEU A 397 4.41 -23.82 5.08
CA LEU A 397 4.92 -24.84 4.16
C LEU A 397 4.31 -26.22 4.44
N GLN A 398 4.19 -26.62 5.71
CA GLN A 398 3.60 -27.91 6.11
C GLN A 398 2.12 -28.03 5.73
N LYS A 399 1.33 -26.97 5.91
CA LYS A 399 -0.09 -26.95 5.54
C LYS A 399 -0.34 -27.17 4.04
N ASN A 400 0.64 -26.85 3.20
CA ASN A 400 0.56 -27.03 1.75
C ASN A 400 0.96 -28.44 1.27
N CYS A 401 1.52 -29.30 2.12
CA CYS A 401 1.95 -30.65 1.74
C CYS A 401 0.82 -31.68 1.67
N GLY A 402 -0.40 -31.37 2.16
CA GLY A 402 -1.52 -32.31 2.27
C GLY A 402 -2.55 -32.32 1.13
N LEU A 403 -2.33 -31.57 0.04
CA LEU A 403 -3.31 -31.44 -1.06
C LEU A 403 -2.88 -32.28 -2.29
N PRO A 404 -3.69 -33.25 -2.75
CA PRO A 404 -3.32 -34.18 -3.83
C PRO A 404 -3.53 -33.59 -5.23
N ASN A 405 -3.13 -32.34 -5.49
CA ASN A 405 -3.10 -31.79 -6.84
C ASN A 405 -2.00 -30.72 -7.01
N LYS A 406 -1.04 -31.02 -7.88
CA LYS A 406 0.24 -30.30 -8.14
C LYS A 406 0.13 -28.88 -8.75
N SER A 407 -0.94 -28.10 -8.55
CA SER A 407 -1.08 -26.81 -9.27
C SER A 407 -1.62 -25.62 -8.48
N SER A 408 -1.96 -25.72 -7.18
CA SER A 408 -2.73 -24.64 -6.51
C SER A 408 -1.97 -23.79 -5.48
N SER A 409 -0.67 -23.99 -5.25
CA SER A 409 0.10 -23.07 -4.39
C SER A 409 1.16 -22.29 -5.16
N VAL A 410 1.01 -20.96 -5.14
CA VAL A 410 1.96 -20.00 -5.71
C VAL A 410 3.30 -20.01 -4.95
N ILE A 411 3.33 -20.53 -3.72
CA ILE A 411 4.55 -20.79 -2.94
C ILE A 411 4.45 -22.19 -2.33
N THR A 412 4.99 -23.18 -3.04
CA THR A 412 5.07 -24.57 -2.57
C THR A 412 6.34 -24.86 -1.78
N ARG A 413 7.39 -24.04 -1.95
CA ARG A 413 8.72 -24.29 -1.38
C ARG A 413 9.46 -22.97 -1.15
N VAL A 414 10.09 -22.85 0.02
CA VAL A 414 11.10 -21.83 0.30
C VAL A 414 12.44 -22.56 0.43
N LEU A 415 13.40 -22.21 -0.43
CA LEU A 415 14.75 -22.79 -0.38
C LEU A 415 15.41 -22.42 0.96
N GLY A 416 15.91 -23.41 1.70
CA GLY A 416 16.43 -23.24 3.07
C GLY A 416 15.40 -23.34 4.21
N CYS A 417 14.14 -23.69 3.93
CA CYS A 417 13.09 -23.89 4.96
C CYS A 417 12.44 -25.29 4.95
N ARG A 418 13.06 -26.31 4.34
CA ARG A 418 12.48 -27.66 4.38
C ARG A 418 12.47 -28.21 5.81
N VAL A 419 11.41 -28.96 6.11
CA VAL A 419 11.03 -29.36 7.47
C VAL A 419 12.00 -30.38 8.07
N ASP A 420 12.80 -31.12 7.27
CA ASP A 420 13.58 -32.25 7.80
C ASP A 420 14.91 -32.53 7.05
N CYS A 421 15.78 -31.55 6.77
CA CYS A 421 17.12 -31.89 6.26
C CYS A 421 18.20 -30.83 6.53
N ASN A 422 19.14 -31.17 7.41
CA ASN A 422 20.49 -30.58 7.45
C ASN A 422 21.38 -31.29 6.41
N ASP A 423 20.93 -31.39 5.15
CA ASP A 423 21.70 -32.03 4.07
C ASP A 423 22.33 -30.97 3.16
N ASP A 424 23.63 -30.74 3.34
CA ASP A 424 24.45 -29.88 2.48
C ASP A 424 24.38 -30.28 1.00
N GLU A 425 24.18 -31.58 0.72
CA GLU A 425 24.04 -32.12 -0.64
C GLU A 425 22.76 -31.60 -1.33
N GLN A 426 21.68 -31.43 -0.58
CA GLN A 426 20.40 -30.96 -1.13
C GLN A 426 20.41 -29.44 -1.37
N ASP A 427 21.08 -28.68 -0.50
CA ASP A 427 21.31 -27.25 -0.70
C ASP A 427 22.23 -27.01 -1.91
N LEU A 428 23.27 -27.83 -2.08
CA LEU A 428 24.13 -27.81 -3.28
C LEU A 428 23.35 -28.11 -4.56
N GLN A 429 22.46 -29.11 -4.54
CA GLN A 429 21.58 -29.44 -5.68
C GLN A 429 20.61 -28.29 -6.00
N CYS A 430 20.09 -27.61 -4.97
CA CYS A 430 19.21 -26.45 -5.14
C CYS A 430 19.95 -25.25 -5.76
N THR A 431 21.15 -24.93 -5.25
CA THR A 431 21.98 -23.87 -5.82
C THR A 431 22.36 -24.17 -7.26
N THR A 432 22.69 -25.42 -7.57
CA THR A 432 23.00 -25.85 -8.95
C THR A 432 21.78 -25.73 -9.87
N SER A 433 20.59 -26.07 -9.37
CA SER A 433 19.34 -25.92 -10.11
C SER A 433 19.01 -24.45 -10.36
N LEU A 434 19.17 -23.59 -9.34
CA LEU A 434 18.96 -22.15 -9.44
C LEU A 434 19.93 -21.51 -10.46
N ALA A 435 21.19 -21.94 -10.45
CA ALA A 435 22.21 -21.48 -11.39
C ALA A 435 21.83 -21.86 -12.83
N LYS A 436 21.41 -23.11 -13.05
CA LYS A 436 21.03 -23.61 -14.37
C LYS A 436 19.72 -22.99 -14.89
N GLU A 437 18.75 -22.82 -14.02
CA GLU A 437 17.38 -22.41 -14.38
C GLU A 437 17.20 -20.89 -14.45
N HIS A 438 17.87 -20.15 -13.56
CA HIS A 438 17.72 -18.70 -13.45
C HIS A 438 19.01 -17.93 -13.76
N GLY A 439 20.19 -18.57 -13.69
CA GLY A 439 21.46 -17.84 -13.68
C GLY A 439 21.69 -17.13 -12.34
N ALA A 440 21.16 -17.67 -11.24
CA ALA A 440 21.36 -17.14 -9.90
C ALA A 440 22.03 -18.19 -9.01
N VAL A 441 23.04 -17.79 -8.24
CA VAL A 441 23.79 -18.68 -7.35
C VAL A 441 23.66 -18.18 -5.92
N ILE A 442 23.40 -19.08 -4.97
CA ILE A 442 23.37 -18.77 -3.53
C ILE A 442 24.50 -19.52 -2.84
N PHE A 443 25.28 -18.80 -2.05
CA PHE A 443 26.31 -19.30 -1.15
C PHE A 443 25.82 -19.17 0.29
N ARG A 444 25.61 -20.32 0.92
CA ARG A 444 25.32 -20.41 2.36
C ARG A 444 26.57 -20.09 3.15
N ASN A 445 26.44 -19.33 4.24
CA ASN A 445 27.55 -19.00 5.15
C ASN A 445 28.78 -18.45 4.42
N PHE A 446 28.57 -17.63 3.38
CA PHE A 446 29.66 -17.04 2.59
C PHE A 446 30.53 -16.10 3.41
N VAL A 447 29.95 -15.43 4.41
CA VAL A 447 30.68 -14.73 5.48
C VAL A 447 30.42 -15.49 6.79
N PRO A 448 31.21 -16.54 7.09
CA PRO A 448 30.89 -17.46 8.18
C PRO A 448 31.09 -16.80 9.54
N ARG A 449 32.24 -16.16 9.76
CA ARG A 449 32.60 -15.54 11.04
C ARG A 449 31.64 -14.41 11.39
N ARG A 450 31.05 -14.48 12.58
CA ARG A 450 30.16 -13.44 13.08
C ARG A 450 30.85 -12.08 13.14
N VAL A 451 32.10 -12.04 13.58
CA VAL A 451 32.90 -10.80 13.65
C VAL A 451 33.07 -10.15 12.27
N ASP A 452 33.28 -10.94 11.20
CA ASP A 452 33.39 -10.42 9.83
C ASP A 452 32.05 -9.85 9.33
N GLN A 453 30.92 -10.47 9.69
CA GLN A 453 29.58 -9.93 9.41
C GLN A 453 29.34 -8.59 10.11
N LEU A 454 29.76 -8.46 11.38
CA LEU A 454 29.67 -7.20 12.13
C LEU A 454 30.58 -6.12 11.53
N ALA A 455 31.79 -6.50 11.15
CA ALA A 455 32.76 -5.61 10.55
C ALA A 455 32.30 -5.10 9.18
N LEU A 456 31.64 -5.93 8.37
CA LEU A 456 30.97 -5.50 7.13
C LEU A 456 29.87 -4.47 7.37
N ALA A 457 29.04 -4.67 8.40
CA ALA A 457 28.00 -3.70 8.75
C ALA A 457 28.60 -2.39 9.27
N ALA A 458 29.64 -2.45 10.10
CA ALA A 458 30.37 -1.28 10.57
C ALA A 458 31.00 -0.50 9.40
N LEU A 459 31.68 -1.21 8.48
CA LEU A 459 32.25 -0.63 7.26
C LEU A 459 31.19 0.07 6.41
N ALA A 460 30.00 -0.52 6.28
CA ALA A 460 28.92 0.09 5.54
C ALA A 460 28.31 1.32 6.24
N LEU A 461 28.26 1.34 7.57
CA LEU A 461 27.69 2.45 8.35
C LEU A 461 28.69 3.58 8.60
N ARG A 462 30.00 3.34 8.43
CA ARG A 462 31.08 4.33 8.60
C ARG A 462 30.82 5.66 7.89
N PRO A 463 30.30 5.70 6.66
CA PRO A 463 30.02 6.97 5.98
C PRO A 463 28.88 7.78 6.63
N LEU A 464 28.26 7.32 7.72
CA LEU A 464 27.36 8.15 8.51
C LEU A 464 28.09 9.04 9.52
N ASN A 465 29.39 8.81 9.74
CA ASN A 465 30.23 9.54 10.70
C ASN A 465 29.56 9.72 12.07
N LEU A 466 29.07 8.60 12.63
CA LEU A 466 28.31 8.59 13.88
C LEU A 466 29.20 8.96 15.08
N ASP A 467 28.72 9.88 15.92
CA ASP A 467 29.34 10.18 17.21
C ASP A 467 28.86 9.19 18.28
N TYR A 468 29.76 8.30 18.71
CA TYR A 468 29.46 7.28 19.71
C TYR A 468 29.64 7.74 21.16
N SER A 469 30.22 8.93 21.39
CA SER A 469 30.62 9.39 22.74
C SER A 469 29.50 9.30 23.78
N ASN A 470 28.28 9.66 23.37
CA ASN A 470 27.10 9.70 24.23
C ASN A 470 26.41 8.34 24.44
N VAL A 471 26.83 7.30 23.72
CA VAL A 471 26.18 5.97 23.74
C VAL A 471 27.12 4.83 24.15
N THR A 472 28.42 5.08 24.30
CA THR A 472 29.43 4.06 24.66
C THR A 472 29.07 3.26 25.90
N ASP A 473 28.60 3.92 26.97
CA ASP A 473 28.18 3.26 28.21
C ASP A 473 26.93 2.40 28.01
N ALA A 474 25.97 2.89 27.21
CA ALA A 474 24.73 2.18 26.92
C ALA A 474 24.98 0.95 26.04
N LEU A 475 25.90 1.06 25.06
CA LEU A 475 26.36 -0.04 24.22
C LEU A 475 27.12 -1.09 25.03
N SER A 476 28.01 -0.65 25.92
CA SER A 476 28.79 -1.57 26.77
C SER A 476 27.89 -2.38 27.70
N LYS A 477 26.86 -1.75 28.29
CA LYS A 477 25.85 -2.44 29.12
C LYS A 477 25.01 -3.44 28.31
N PHE A 478 24.71 -3.11 27.06
CA PHE A 478 23.97 -3.99 26.15
C PHE A 478 24.77 -5.26 25.81
N CYS A 479 26.01 -5.09 25.33
CA CYS A 479 26.86 -6.23 24.94
C CYS A 479 27.24 -7.13 26.14
N ALA A 480 27.44 -6.56 27.33
CA ALA A 480 27.77 -7.34 28.54
C ALA A 480 26.68 -8.36 28.93
N HIS A 481 25.41 -8.15 28.54
CA HIS A 481 24.32 -9.09 28.81
C HIS A 481 24.16 -10.18 27.74
N ASN A 482 24.80 -10.04 26.58
CA ASN A 482 24.79 -11.06 25.52
C ASN A 482 25.96 -12.06 25.65
N GLY A 483 26.99 -11.75 26.44
CA GLY A 483 28.14 -12.63 26.68
C GLY A 483 27.92 -13.73 27.74
N SER A 484 26.75 -13.76 28.39
CA SER A 484 26.36 -14.88 29.26
C SER A 484 25.65 -15.95 28.43
N ASN A 485 26.09 -17.21 28.52
CA ASN A 485 25.50 -18.38 27.84
C ASN A 485 24.00 -18.63 28.13
N ASP A 486 23.36 -17.83 28.99
CA ASP A 486 21.93 -17.89 29.25
C ASP A 486 21.16 -17.08 28.20
N HIS A 487 20.28 -17.76 27.46
CA HIS A 487 19.40 -17.11 26.51
C HIS A 487 18.49 -16.09 27.22
N PRO A 488 18.48 -14.81 26.78
CA PRO A 488 17.65 -13.79 27.42
C PRO A 488 16.17 -14.12 27.24
N SER A 489 15.38 -13.97 28.30
CA SER A 489 13.93 -14.17 28.27
C SER A 489 13.22 -13.23 27.28
N LYS A 490 12.02 -13.59 26.81
CA LYS A 490 11.19 -12.72 25.94
C LYS A 490 11.01 -11.30 26.50
N SER A 491 10.92 -11.14 27.82
CA SER A 491 10.82 -9.84 28.49
C SER A 491 12.11 -9.04 28.39
N GLN A 492 13.25 -9.66 28.68
CA GLN A 492 14.58 -9.03 28.57
C GLN A 492 14.88 -8.60 27.13
N ARG A 493 14.54 -9.42 26.13
CA ARG A 493 14.72 -9.05 24.71
C ARG A 493 13.86 -7.87 24.29
N LYS A 494 12.63 -7.78 24.80
CA LYS A 494 11.75 -6.63 24.55
C LYS A 494 12.33 -5.36 25.17
N GLN A 495 12.94 -5.45 26.36
CA GLN A 495 13.64 -4.34 27.01
C GLN A 495 14.90 -3.94 26.23
N GLN A 496 15.73 -4.91 25.84
CA GLN A 496 16.92 -4.72 25.00
C GLN A 496 16.59 -4.04 23.67
N ARG A 497 15.54 -4.50 22.95
CA ARG A 497 15.06 -3.87 21.71
C ARG A 497 14.65 -2.41 21.92
N LYS A 498 13.96 -2.10 23.02
CA LYS A 498 13.59 -0.71 23.37
C LYS A 498 14.82 0.15 23.68
N GLN A 499 15.80 -0.42 24.37
CA GLN A 499 17.05 0.26 24.70
C GLN A 499 17.86 0.59 23.43
N ILE A 500 17.93 -0.34 22.48
CA ILE A 500 18.61 -0.14 21.20
C ILE A 500 17.92 0.94 20.36
N GLU A 501 16.59 0.94 20.26
CA GLU A 501 15.88 2.00 19.54
C GLU A 501 16.08 3.37 20.20
N LYS A 502 16.19 3.42 21.54
CA LYS A 502 16.58 4.64 22.25
C LYS A 502 17.99 5.09 21.86
N ILE A 503 18.97 4.19 21.82
CA ILE A 503 20.33 4.48 21.35
C ILE A 503 20.32 5.01 19.90
N LYS A 504 19.60 4.34 18.98
CA LYS A 504 19.47 4.79 17.57
C LYS A 504 18.81 6.17 17.43
N SER A 505 17.92 6.54 18.35
CA SER A 505 17.28 7.86 18.34
C SER A 505 18.20 8.97 18.85
N GLN A 506 19.21 8.61 19.65
CA GLN A 506 20.22 9.52 20.20
C GLN A 506 21.39 9.70 19.24
N LEU A 507 21.70 8.70 18.41
CA LEU A 507 22.64 8.80 17.31
C LEU A 507 22.00 9.57 16.16
N THR A 508 22.55 10.75 15.89
CA THR A 508 22.07 11.63 14.83
C THR A 508 23.14 11.92 13.81
N THR A 509 22.74 11.96 12.53
CA THR A 509 23.59 12.47 11.45
C THR A 509 23.18 13.88 11.05
N PRO A 510 24.06 14.68 10.42
CA PRO A 510 23.70 15.96 9.80
C PRO A 510 22.51 15.79 8.84
N SER A 511 21.57 16.75 8.78
CA SER A 511 20.26 16.59 8.12
C SER A 511 20.02 17.41 6.84
N ASP A 512 21.03 17.88 6.13
CA ASP A 512 20.74 18.49 4.84
C ASP A 512 19.93 17.49 3.99
N ALA A 513 18.84 17.95 3.38
CA ALA A 513 17.91 17.09 2.63
C ALA A 513 18.60 16.35 1.45
N SER A 514 19.81 16.77 1.06
CA SER A 514 20.73 16.08 0.16
C SER A 514 21.39 14.82 0.77
N ILE A 515 21.51 14.74 2.09
CA ILE A 515 22.16 13.68 2.88
C ILE A 515 21.29 12.42 2.95
N ILE A 516 19.96 12.56 2.76
CA ILE A 516 19.04 11.41 2.60
C ILE A 516 19.36 10.63 1.30
N CYS A 517 20.09 11.25 0.37
CA CYS A 517 20.47 10.65 -0.91
C CYS A 517 21.98 10.38 -1.05
N GLN A 518 22.85 10.80 -0.14
CA GLN A 518 24.32 10.72 -0.33
C GLN A 518 25.04 10.50 0.98
N THR A 519 25.95 9.54 1.03
CA THR A 519 26.81 9.36 2.22
C THR A 519 28.25 9.03 1.93
N ASN A 520 28.67 8.77 0.69
CA ASN A 520 30.09 8.57 0.44
C ASN A 520 30.80 9.93 0.33
N TRP A 521 31.28 10.43 1.47
CA TRP A 521 31.92 11.72 1.61
C TRP A 521 33.14 11.87 0.68
N GLY A 522 33.35 13.09 0.20
CA GLY A 522 34.63 13.51 -0.38
C GLY A 522 35.47 14.33 0.60
N PRO A 523 36.76 14.58 0.26
CA PRO A 523 37.69 15.32 1.12
C PRO A 523 37.21 16.72 1.52
N GLN A 524 36.31 17.32 0.74
CA GLN A 524 35.78 18.66 0.99
C GLN A 524 34.77 18.74 2.15
N MET A 525 34.32 17.61 2.71
CA MET A 525 33.57 17.59 3.98
C MET A 525 34.44 17.16 5.18
N GLN A 526 35.71 16.79 4.97
CA GLN A 526 36.68 16.62 6.06
C GLN A 526 37.13 17.96 6.65
N SER A 527 36.89 19.09 5.96
CA SER A 527 37.17 20.44 6.47
C SER A 527 36.25 20.89 7.61
N TYR A 528 35.20 20.14 7.94
CA TYR A 528 34.37 20.40 9.13
C TYR A 528 34.91 19.73 10.40
N ALA A 529 35.95 18.89 10.28
CA ALA A 529 36.57 18.17 11.39
C ALA A 529 38.03 18.61 11.67
N ARG A 530 38.51 19.68 11.02
CA ARG A 530 39.80 20.29 11.36
C ARG A 530 39.61 21.76 11.66
N GLU A 531 39.97 22.10 12.90
CA GLU A 531 40.10 23.43 13.45
C GLU A 531 40.98 24.30 12.53
N ASP A 532 40.38 25.28 11.86
CA ASP A 532 41.12 26.46 11.37
C ASP A 532 41.01 27.54 12.47
N PRO A 533 42.13 28.00 13.07
CA PRO A 533 42.08 28.90 14.24
C PRO A 533 41.59 30.34 13.96
N GLU A 534 41.21 30.69 12.73
CA GLU A 534 41.01 32.09 12.31
C GLU A 534 39.61 32.44 11.76
N GLU A 535 38.57 31.63 12.00
CA GLU A 535 37.18 32.05 11.70
C GLU A 535 36.44 32.59 12.94
N SER A 536 35.94 33.83 12.83
CA SER A 536 35.32 34.56 13.95
C SER A 536 34.12 33.82 14.57
N GLU A 537 34.04 33.85 15.91
CA GLU A 537 32.95 33.27 16.73
C GLU A 537 31.53 33.71 16.32
N SER A 538 31.40 34.78 15.53
CA SER A 538 30.12 35.31 15.08
C SER A 538 29.51 34.51 13.91
N ALA A 539 30.31 33.81 13.12
CA ALA A 539 29.86 32.98 12.00
C ALA A 539 29.43 31.55 12.43
N LEU A 540 30.05 31.02 13.50
CA LEU A 540 29.71 29.70 14.07
C LEU A 540 28.31 29.62 14.68
N LYS A 541 27.69 30.75 15.07
CA LYS A 541 26.41 30.76 15.78
C LYS A 541 25.15 30.62 14.89
N ARG A 542 25.28 30.46 13.56
CA ARG A 542 24.13 30.56 12.63
C ARG A 542 23.96 29.43 11.59
N ARG A 543 24.33 28.19 11.89
CA ARG A 543 23.77 27.03 11.17
C ARG A 543 23.38 25.93 12.16
N LYS A 544 22.13 25.96 12.63
CA LYS A 544 21.51 24.78 13.25
C LYS A 544 21.34 23.74 12.15
N ILE A 545 22.23 22.76 12.12
CA ILE A 545 22.09 21.55 11.33
C ILE A 545 20.98 20.74 12.01
N ASP A 546 19.82 20.53 11.38
CA ASP A 546 18.81 19.64 11.97
C ASP A 546 19.42 18.22 12.09
N SER A 547 18.86 17.34 12.90
CA SER A 547 19.45 16.04 13.20
C SER A 547 18.59 14.88 12.65
N PHE A 548 19.19 13.91 11.95
CA PHE A 548 18.47 12.76 11.38
C PHE A 548 18.62 11.51 12.28
N PRO A 549 17.51 10.92 12.78
CA PRO A 549 17.58 9.76 13.65
C PRO A 549 17.79 8.47 12.85
N LEU A 550 18.73 7.64 13.29
CA LEU A 550 19.10 6.41 12.60
C LEU A 550 17.97 5.37 12.51
N SER A 551 16.98 5.44 13.40
CA SER A 551 15.75 4.62 13.33
C SER A 551 14.91 4.86 12.07
N LYS A 552 15.17 5.97 11.35
CA LYS A 552 14.54 6.28 10.05
C LYS A 552 15.39 5.87 8.84
N LEU A 553 16.62 5.40 9.02
CA LEU A 553 17.49 4.95 7.92
C LEU A 553 16.83 3.81 7.13
N ARG A 554 16.86 3.87 5.79
CA ARG A 554 16.19 2.91 4.89
C ARG A 554 17.10 2.31 3.85
N TYR A 555 17.95 3.13 3.25
CA TYR A 555 18.98 2.68 2.33
C TYR A 555 20.20 3.58 2.46
N LEU A 556 21.32 3.11 1.92
CA LEU A 556 22.59 3.84 1.86
C LEU A 556 23.31 3.44 0.56
N ASN A 557 23.85 4.44 -0.14
CA ASN A 557 24.65 4.21 -1.35
C ASN A 557 26.13 4.37 -1.00
N LEU A 558 26.92 3.36 -1.36
CA LEU A 558 28.38 3.29 -1.18
C LEU A 558 29.05 3.28 -2.55
N GLY A 559 30.24 3.86 -2.65
CA GLY A 559 30.99 3.98 -3.90
C GLY A 559 30.90 5.38 -4.53
N ALA A 560 31.28 5.45 -5.80
CA ALA A 560 31.43 6.74 -6.50
C ALA A 560 30.10 7.29 -7.07
N PHE A 561 29.09 6.44 -7.16
CA PHE A 561 27.81 6.78 -7.76
C PHE A 561 26.74 7.01 -6.70
N ASN A 562 25.57 7.47 -7.14
CA ASN A 562 24.36 7.55 -6.34
C ASN A 562 23.18 7.08 -7.18
N TYR A 563 22.32 6.22 -6.65
CA TYR A 563 21.09 5.83 -7.34
C TYR A 563 19.97 6.83 -7.02
N ASN A 564 19.53 7.56 -8.04
CA ASN A 564 18.41 8.48 -7.96
C ASN A 564 17.10 7.72 -8.22
N TRP A 565 16.32 7.52 -7.16
CA TRP A 565 15.06 6.77 -7.20
C TRP A 565 13.96 7.44 -8.04
N GLY A 566 13.93 8.77 -8.12
CA GLY A 566 12.92 9.52 -8.86
C GLY A 566 13.13 9.44 -10.37
N ASP A 567 14.38 9.59 -10.79
CA ASP A 567 14.79 9.57 -12.21
C ASP A 567 15.22 8.18 -12.69
N ARG A 568 15.34 7.20 -11.78
CA ARG A 568 15.83 5.84 -12.03
C ARG A 568 17.14 5.84 -12.83
N ARG A 569 18.15 6.55 -12.32
CA ARG A 569 19.48 6.65 -12.94
C ARG A 569 20.58 6.68 -11.89
N TYR A 570 21.81 6.45 -12.32
CA TYR A 570 22.99 6.63 -11.49
C TYR A 570 23.67 7.97 -11.78
N ASP A 571 23.93 8.75 -10.73
CA ASP A 571 24.63 10.02 -10.79
C ASP A 571 26.04 9.85 -10.19
N LEU A 572 27.08 10.20 -10.95
CA LEU A 572 28.46 10.22 -10.43
C LEU A 572 28.61 11.38 -9.45
N ILE A 573 29.09 11.11 -8.24
CA ILE A 573 29.29 12.13 -7.22
C ILE A 573 30.76 12.57 -7.22
N SER A 574 31.01 13.82 -7.61
CA SER A 574 32.35 14.39 -7.63
C SER A 574 32.99 14.34 -6.24
N GLY A 575 34.15 13.71 -6.15
CA GLY A 575 34.91 13.59 -4.90
C GLY A 575 34.43 12.48 -3.97
N ALA A 576 33.38 11.71 -4.30
CA ALA A 576 32.95 10.60 -3.47
C ALA A 576 34.05 9.56 -3.28
N THR A 577 34.10 8.97 -2.08
CA THR A 577 35.03 7.88 -1.78
C THR A 577 34.78 6.69 -2.73
N ALA A 578 35.83 5.98 -3.12
CA ALA A 578 35.66 4.75 -3.90
C ALA A 578 34.95 3.67 -3.06
N LEU A 579 34.38 2.65 -3.71
CA LEU A 579 33.86 1.50 -2.98
C LEU A 579 35.01 0.81 -2.24
N HIS A 580 34.82 0.49 -0.96
CA HIS A 580 35.90 -0.03 -0.13
C HIS A 580 36.46 -1.34 -0.71
N SER A 581 37.79 -1.47 -0.76
CA SER A 581 38.49 -2.57 -1.42
C SER A 581 38.10 -3.96 -0.87
N ARG A 582 37.79 -4.08 0.43
CA ARG A 582 37.26 -5.33 1.02
C ARG A 582 35.93 -5.75 0.40
N LEU A 583 35.02 -4.81 0.13
CA LEU A 583 33.72 -5.10 -0.52
C LEU A 583 33.92 -5.50 -1.99
N VAL A 584 34.84 -4.83 -2.68
CA VAL A 584 35.21 -5.14 -4.07
C VAL A 584 35.80 -6.54 -4.17
N LYS A 585 36.79 -6.87 -3.32
CA LYS A 585 37.40 -8.22 -3.25
C LYS A 585 36.35 -9.29 -2.95
N LEU A 586 35.46 -9.02 -2.01
CA LEU A 586 34.38 -9.94 -1.63
C LEU A 586 33.41 -10.21 -2.79
N ALA A 587 33.02 -9.16 -3.53
CA ALA A 587 32.16 -9.28 -4.69
C ALA A 587 32.85 -10.05 -5.83
N HIS A 588 34.14 -9.81 -6.08
CA HIS A 588 34.94 -10.59 -7.03
C HIS A 588 35.04 -12.05 -6.63
N HIS A 589 35.26 -12.33 -5.34
CA HIS A 589 35.34 -13.70 -4.85
C HIS A 589 34.01 -14.45 -5.04
N ALA A 590 32.88 -13.83 -4.67
CA ALA A 590 31.55 -14.40 -4.88
C ALA A 590 31.28 -14.69 -6.38
N THR A 591 31.68 -13.75 -7.24
CA THR A 591 31.54 -13.87 -8.70
C THR A 591 32.38 -15.03 -9.24
N ALA A 592 33.65 -15.13 -8.83
CA ALA A 592 34.55 -16.22 -9.24
C ALA A 592 34.02 -17.59 -8.81
N MET A 593 33.48 -17.70 -7.59
CA MET A 593 32.84 -18.92 -7.11
C MET A 593 31.56 -19.25 -7.89
N ALA A 594 30.78 -18.24 -8.31
CA ALA A 594 29.57 -18.45 -9.09
C ALA A 594 29.91 -19.07 -10.44
N ILE A 595 30.96 -18.58 -11.10
CA ILE A 595 31.49 -19.13 -12.36
C ILE A 595 31.85 -20.61 -12.20
N GLN A 596 32.54 -20.96 -11.11
CA GLN A 596 32.92 -22.36 -10.83
C GLN A 596 31.69 -23.27 -10.61
N LYS A 597 30.59 -22.75 -10.08
CA LYS A 597 29.33 -23.48 -9.87
C LYS A 597 28.43 -23.58 -11.11
N GLY A 598 28.94 -23.24 -12.29
CA GLY A 598 28.25 -23.43 -13.57
C GLY A 598 27.66 -22.16 -14.17
N ASP A 599 27.94 -21.00 -13.59
CA ASP A 599 27.55 -19.71 -14.14
C ASP A 599 28.55 -19.19 -15.19
N GLY A 600 28.40 -19.64 -16.43
CA GLY A 600 29.29 -19.24 -17.53
C GLY A 600 29.05 -17.82 -18.07
N SER A 601 28.08 -17.06 -17.54
CA SER A 601 27.55 -15.86 -18.20
C SER A 601 28.52 -14.68 -18.27
N HIS A 602 29.55 -14.66 -17.44
CA HIS A 602 30.46 -13.52 -17.27
C HIS A 602 31.93 -13.94 -17.11
N LYS A 603 32.29 -15.15 -17.53
CA LYS A 603 33.65 -15.73 -17.37
C LYS A 603 34.76 -14.90 -18.02
N ASP A 604 34.44 -14.19 -19.10
CA ASP A 604 35.38 -13.39 -19.90
C ASP A 604 35.18 -11.88 -19.72
N LEU A 605 34.36 -11.45 -18.75
CA LEU A 605 34.05 -10.04 -18.53
C LEU A 605 34.97 -9.45 -17.44
N THR A 606 35.59 -8.31 -17.75
CA THR A 606 36.24 -7.48 -16.73
C THR A 606 35.16 -6.71 -15.97
N ILE A 607 35.09 -6.95 -14.67
CA ILE A 607 34.10 -6.33 -13.77
C ILE A 607 34.84 -5.33 -12.88
N ASP A 608 34.28 -4.15 -12.70
CA ASP A 608 34.76 -3.11 -11.81
C ASP A 608 33.64 -2.70 -10.86
N PHE A 609 33.53 -3.41 -9.73
CA PHE A 609 32.51 -3.11 -8.72
C PHE A 609 32.76 -1.73 -8.11
N ASN A 610 31.92 -0.76 -8.45
CA ASN A 610 32.13 0.65 -8.13
C ASN A 610 31.01 1.26 -7.26
N MET A 611 29.97 0.46 -6.95
CA MET A 611 28.78 0.88 -6.22
C MET A 611 28.22 -0.26 -5.35
N ALA A 612 27.69 0.07 -4.18
CA ALA A 612 26.83 -0.81 -3.41
C ALA A 612 25.62 -0.08 -2.84
N ILE A 613 24.44 -0.70 -2.93
CA ILE A 613 23.21 -0.23 -2.27
C ILE A 613 22.95 -1.10 -1.05
N CYS A 614 23.01 -0.51 0.13
CA CYS A 614 22.69 -1.15 1.39
C CYS A 614 21.24 -0.82 1.77
N ASN A 615 20.35 -1.82 1.77
CA ASN A 615 18.97 -1.69 2.21
C ASN A 615 18.82 -2.14 3.67
N PHE A 616 18.11 -1.35 4.49
CA PHE A 616 17.88 -1.60 5.90
C PHE A 616 16.40 -1.83 6.18
N TYR A 617 16.08 -2.96 6.78
CA TYR A 617 14.72 -3.33 7.14
C TYR A 617 14.60 -3.49 8.65
N HIS A 618 13.78 -2.65 9.30
CA HIS A 618 13.66 -2.64 10.76
C HIS A 618 12.61 -3.64 11.23
N LEU A 619 12.99 -4.53 12.14
CA LEU A 619 12.09 -5.57 12.67
C LEU A 619 10.86 -5.00 13.39
N GLN A 620 10.98 -3.82 14.02
CA GLN A 620 9.87 -3.15 14.69
C GLN A 620 8.88 -2.46 13.73
N ARG A 621 9.17 -2.46 12.42
CA ARG A 621 8.32 -1.86 11.41
C ARG A 621 7.83 -2.95 10.47
N PRO A 622 6.65 -3.55 10.76
CA PRO A 622 6.06 -4.61 9.93
C PRO A 622 5.89 -4.22 8.45
N SER A 623 5.84 -2.93 8.14
CA SER A 623 5.74 -2.41 6.79
C SER A 623 7.06 -2.43 6.00
N ASP A 624 8.21 -2.56 6.65
CA ASP A 624 9.51 -2.58 5.96
C ASP A 624 9.62 -3.87 5.14
N ARG A 625 9.66 -3.71 3.82
CA ARG A 625 9.72 -4.77 2.81
C ARG A 625 10.16 -4.15 1.48
N LEU A 626 10.59 -4.99 0.54
CA LEU A 626 10.90 -4.58 -0.82
C LEU A 626 9.97 -5.31 -1.78
N GLY A 627 9.09 -4.55 -2.44
CA GLY A 627 8.18 -5.09 -3.44
C GLY A 627 8.92 -5.60 -4.68
N GLY A 628 8.24 -6.40 -5.51
CA GLY A 628 8.81 -6.89 -6.77
C GLY A 628 9.25 -5.77 -7.71
N HIS A 629 10.55 -5.70 -7.99
CA HIS A 629 11.17 -4.73 -8.90
C HIS A 629 12.29 -5.40 -9.73
N GLN A 630 12.80 -4.69 -10.73
CA GLN A 630 13.91 -5.11 -11.59
C GLN A 630 15.05 -4.10 -11.50
N ASP A 631 16.28 -4.59 -11.42
CA ASP A 631 17.50 -3.79 -11.48
C ASP A 631 17.97 -3.71 -12.93
N ASN A 632 17.35 -2.79 -13.68
CA ASN A 632 17.51 -2.64 -15.13
C ASN A 632 18.04 -1.26 -15.56
N VAL A 633 18.74 -0.57 -14.66
CA VAL A 633 19.22 0.80 -14.87
C VAL A 633 20.70 0.84 -15.23
N GLU A 634 21.46 -0.17 -14.80
CA GLU A 634 22.90 -0.26 -15.09
C GLU A 634 23.17 -0.29 -16.59
N SER A 635 24.26 0.34 -16.99
CA SER A 635 24.66 0.45 -18.40
C SER A 635 24.89 -0.93 -19.05
N ASN A 636 25.37 -1.89 -18.27
CA ASN A 636 25.62 -3.26 -18.70
C ASN A 636 24.93 -4.29 -17.78
N LEU A 637 23.81 -4.84 -18.25
CA LEU A 637 23.06 -5.88 -17.55
C LEU A 637 23.69 -7.28 -17.68
N SER A 638 24.75 -7.47 -18.47
CA SER A 638 25.46 -8.75 -18.56
C SER A 638 26.38 -9.00 -17.36
N LEU A 639 26.73 -7.96 -16.61
CA LEU A 639 27.59 -8.05 -15.43
C LEU A 639 26.82 -8.73 -14.27
N PRO A 640 27.48 -9.23 -13.22
CA PRO A 640 26.79 -9.78 -12.06
C PRO A 640 26.39 -8.69 -11.06
N LEU A 641 25.36 -8.99 -10.27
CA LEU A 641 24.98 -8.25 -9.08
C LEU A 641 25.15 -9.17 -7.87
N VAL A 642 25.91 -8.72 -6.87
CA VAL A 642 26.24 -9.53 -5.69
C VAL A 642 25.52 -8.96 -4.47
N THR A 643 24.68 -9.76 -3.82
CA THR A 643 23.92 -9.37 -2.62
C THR A 643 24.36 -10.18 -1.41
N ILE A 644 24.83 -9.49 -0.37
CA ILE A 644 25.19 -10.08 0.93
C ILE A 644 24.10 -9.74 1.95
N SER A 645 23.67 -10.75 2.71
CA SER A 645 22.64 -10.63 3.75
C SER A 645 23.27 -10.62 5.14
N LEU A 646 22.93 -9.63 5.96
CA LEU A 646 23.40 -9.49 7.34
C LEU A 646 22.22 -9.26 8.28
N GLY A 647 22.35 -9.73 9.52
CA GLY A 647 21.31 -9.60 10.53
C GLY A 647 20.14 -10.56 10.32
N ALA A 648 18.92 -10.12 10.63
CA ALA A 648 17.78 -11.03 10.75
C ALA A 648 17.45 -11.78 9.44
N PRO A 649 17.01 -13.05 9.52
CA PRO A 649 16.65 -13.84 8.33
C PRO A 649 15.47 -13.21 7.58
N GLY A 650 15.40 -13.43 6.27
CA GLY A 650 14.36 -12.86 5.43
C GLY A 650 14.10 -13.73 4.22
N VAL A 651 12.89 -13.65 3.68
CA VAL A 651 12.52 -14.38 2.46
C VAL A 651 12.75 -13.46 1.28
N PHE A 652 13.71 -13.82 0.43
CA PHE A 652 13.92 -13.24 -0.88
C PHE A 652 13.04 -13.95 -1.91
N LEU A 653 12.36 -13.19 -2.74
CA LEU A 653 11.48 -13.72 -3.77
C LEU A 653 12.11 -13.43 -5.13
N LEU A 654 12.52 -14.48 -5.85
CA LEU A 654 13.12 -14.39 -7.18
C LEU A 654 12.07 -14.80 -8.23
N GLY A 655 11.54 -13.82 -8.94
CA GLY A 655 10.62 -13.99 -10.05
C GLY A 655 11.31 -14.34 -11.37
N ARG A 656 10.69 -13.88 -12.45
CA ARG A 656 11.14 -14.02 -13.85
C ARG A 656 11.09 -12.66 -14.55
N GLU A 657 11.19 -12.67 -15.87
CA GLU A 657 11.02 -11.46 -16.69
C GLU A 657 9.58 -10.95 -16.63
N SER A 658 8.60 -11.85 -16.52
CA SER A 658 7.19 -11.51 -16.31
C SER A 658 6.77 -11.71 -14.86
N ARG A 659 5.80 -10.91 -14.42
CA ARG A 659 5.12 -11.08 -13.12
C ARG A 659 4.09 -12.21 -13.13
N GLU A 660 3.80 -12.75 -14.30
CA GLU A 660 2.85 -13.84 -14.50
C GLU A 660 3.43 -15.22 -14.26
N GLU A 661 4.74 -15.29 -14.07
CA GLU A 661 5.43 -16.53 -13.78
C GLU A 661 5.63 -16.70 -12.27
N LEU A 662 5.64 -17.96 -11.84
CA LEU A 662 5.81 -18.31 -10.44
C LEU A 662 7.22 -17.91 -9.95
N PRO A 663 7.31 -17.11 -8.87
CA PRO A 663 8.60 -16.84 -8.27
C PRO A 663 9.09 -17.97 -7.36
N THR A 664 10.41 -18.07 -7.25
CA THR A 664 11.12 -18.94 -6.31
C THR A 664 11.38 -18.17 -5.01
N ALA A 665 10.86 -18.69 -3.90
CA ALA A 665 11.15 -18.12 -2.58
C ALA A 665 12.43 -18.73 -1.98
N ILE A 666 13.30 -17.88 -1.45
CA ILE A 666 14.63 -18.22 -0.94
C ILE A 666 14.75 -17.61 0.46
N LEU A 667 14.98 -18.43 1.48
CA LEU A 667 15.38 -17.93 2.79
C LEU A 667 16.83 -17.45 2.70
N LEU A 668 17.11 -16.21 3.10
CA LEU A 668 18.45 -15.67 3.24
C LEU A 668 18.74 -15.40 4.71
N LYS A 669 19.75 -16.08 5.26
CA LYS A 669 20.24 -15.91 6.63
C LYS A 669 21.41 -14.91 6.68
N ALA A 670 21.87 -14.59 7.89
CA ALA A 670 23.06 -13.78 8.09
C ALA A 670 24.29 -14.50 7.51
N GLY A 671 25.11 -13.78 6.75
CA GLY A 671 26.30 -14.34 6.10
C GLY A 671 26.03 -14.98 4.74
N ASP A 672 24.77 -15.15 4.32
CA ASP A 672 24.45 -15.67 2.98
C ASP A 672 24.78 -14.64 1.90
N CYS A 673 25.30 -15.12 0.77
CA CYS A 673 25.58 -14.32 -0.42
C CYS A 673 24.81 -14.88 -1.62
N MET A 674 24.26 -13.99 -2.43
CA MET A 674 23.56 -14.34 -3.67
C MET A 674 24.15 -13.57 -4.83
N VAL A 675 24.45 -14.26 -5.93
CA VAL A 675 24.95 -13.67 -7.17
C VAL A 675 23.88 -13.82 -8.22
N LEU A 676 23.39 -12.68 -8.72
CA LEU A 676 22.46 -12.61 -9.85
C LEU A 676 23.27 -12.28 -11.10
N SER A 677 23.24 -13.15 -12.09
CA SER A 677 23.93 -12.98 -13.37
C SER A 677 23.03 -13.42 -14.53
N GLY A 678 23.48 -13.18 -15.77
CA GLY A 678 22.77 -13.64 -16.97
C GLY A 678 21.29 -13.25 -16.98
N LYS A 679 20.40 -14.25 -17.05
CA LYS A 679 18.95 -14.01 -17.09
C LYS A 679 18.41 -13.42 -15.79
N SER A 680 18.93 -13.86 -14.63
CA SER A 680 18.43 -13.41 -13.33
C SER A 680 18.68 -11.94 -13.04
N ARG A 681 19.64 -11.29 -13.73
CA ARG A 681 19.84 -9.83 -13.67
C ARG A 681 18.59 -9.04 -14.06
N GLY A 682 17.79 -9.57 -14.98
CA GLY A 682 16.56 -8.94 -15.46
C GLY A 682 15.30 -9.38 -14.71
N TYR A 683 15.38 -10.23 -13.69
CA TYR A 683 14.19 -10.80 -13.06
C TYR A 683 13.56 -9.88 -12.02
N PHE A 684 12.24 -9.93 -11.92
CA PHE A 684 11.52 -9.34 -10.80
C PHE A 684 11.98 -9.99 -9.50
N HIS A 685 12.33 -9.18 -8.51
CA HIS A 685 12.73 -9.70 -7.22
C HIS A 685 12.45 -8.71 -6.07
N GLY A 686 12.55 -9.18 -4.83
CA GLY A 686 12.22 -8.39 -3.66
C GLY A 686 12.26 -9.19 -2.37
N ILE A 687 11.94 -8.52 -1.26
CA ILE A 687 11.94 -9.08 0.09
C ILE A 687 10.54 -8.85 0.68
N PRO A 688 9.59 -9.77 0.47
CA PRO A 688 8.23 -9.65 1.01
C PRO A 688 8.16 -9.66 2.53
N THR A 689 9.08 -10.35 3.21
CA THR A 689 9.06 -10.45 4.68
C THR A 689 10.44 -10.68 5.29
N ILE A 690 10.59 -10.21 6.53
CA ILE A 690 11.74 -10.42 7.41
C ILE A 690 11.24 -11.16 8.65
N LEU A 691 12.04 -12.11 9.10
CA LEU A 691 11.74 -13.02 10.17
C LEU A 691 12.52 -12.61 11.42
N GLU A 692 11.89 -12.75 12.58
CA GLU A 692 12.54 -12.66 13.87
C GLU A 692 13.39 -13.91 14.10
N TYR A 693 14.50 -13.75 14.82
CA TYR A 693 15.32 -14.88 15.27
C TYR A 693 14.48 -15.81 16.16
N ASP A 694 14.39 -17.10 15.79
CA ASP A 694 13.70 -18.12 16.58
C ASP A 694 14.66 -18.76 17.60
N ASP A 695 14.12 -19.13 18.76
CA ASP A 695 14.86 -19.48 19.98
C ASP A 695 15.76 -20.74 19.91
N ASN A 696 15.66 -21.57 18.86
CA ASN A 696 16.02 -22.98 19.00
C ASN A 696 16.90 -23.62 17.91
N ASN A 697 17.36 -22.94 16.86
CA ASN A 697 18.30 -23.53 15.87
C ASN A 697 18.60 -22.56 14.71
N ASP A 698 19.48 -21.59 14.91
CA ASP A 698 20.21 -21.03 13.76
C ASP A 698 21.69 -21.20 14.09
N ASP A 699 22.24 -22.29 13.52
CA ASP A 699 23.59 -22.78 13.69
C ASP A 699 24.60 -21.63 13.75
N ILE A 700 25.29 -21.59 14.88
CA ILE A 700 26.56 -20.91 15.04
C ILE A 700 27.48 -21.48 13.96
N SER A 701 28.05 -20.58 13.16
CA SER A 701 29.06 -20.89 12.17
C SER A 701 30.10 -21.85 12.74
N HIS A 702 30.43 -22.90 12.00
CA HIS A 702 31.77 -23.46 12.12
C HIS A 702 32.73 -22.32 11.74
N ASP A 703 33.48 -21.82 12.72
CA ASP A 703 34.55 -20.86 12.48
C ASP A 703 35.66 -21.59 11.72
N SER A 704 35.54 -21.61 10.40
CA SER A 704 36.61 -22.02 9.51
C SER A 704 37.57 -20.86 9.34
N GLU A 705 38.86 -21.08 9.63
CA GLU A 705 39.92 -20.09 9.35
C GLU A 705 40.12 -19.82 7.85
N GLU A 706 39.52 -20.64 6.98
CA GLU A 706 39.56 -20.45 5.53
C GLU A 706 38.69 -19.25 5.12
N ASN A 707 39.34 -18.16 4.69
CA ASN A 707 38.75 -16.90 4.15
C ASN A 707 38.33 -15.83 5.18
N LEU A 708 39.24 -15.46 6.10
CA LEU A 708 39.07 -14.31 6.99
C LEU A 708 38.94 -13.00 6.20
N LEU A 709 37.81 -12.30 6.33
CA LEU A 709 37.61 -10.99 5.69
C LEU A 709 38.30 -9.87 6.48
N PHE A 710 38.32 -10.01 7.81
CA PHE A 710 39.07 -9.18 8.75
C PHE A 710 40.03 -10.05 9.57
N PRO A 711 41.20 -10.42 9.00
CA PRO A 711 42.19 -11.23 9.70
C PRO A 711 42.78 -10.52 10.92
N GLU A 712 42.67 -9.19 10.99
CA GLU A 712 43.16 -8.38 12.10
C GLU A 712 42.23 -8.43 13.33
N LEU A 713 41.07 -9.10 13.22
CA LEU A 713 40.10 -9.26 14.32
C LEU A 713 40.15 -10.68 14.86
N SER A 714 40.27 -10.83 16.19
CA SER A 714 40.01 -12.08 16.88
C SER A 714 38.51 -12.44 16.83
N ASP A 715 38.15 -13.64 17.24
CA ASP A 715 36.73 -14.05 17.30
C ASP A 715 35.93 -13.24 18.33
N GLU A 716 36.61 -12.69 19.33
CA GLU A 716 36.07 -11.71 20.29
C GLU A 716 36.04 -10.28 19.73
N GLY A 717 36.37 -10.10 18.45
CA GLY A 717 36.44 -8.81 17.78
C GLY A 717 37.64 -7.95 18.17
N LEU A 718 38.60 -8.45 18.96
CA LEU A 718 39.77 -7.70 19.40
C LEU A 718 40.81 -7.55 18.29
N LEU A 719 41.46 -6.39 18.20
CA LEU A 719 42.55 -6.17 17.26
C LEU A 719 43.75 -7.05 17.64
N VAL A 720 44.11 -7.98 16.77
CA VAL A 720 45.25 -8.89 16.94
C VAL A 720 46.32 -8.58 15.90
N ASP A 721 47.55 -8.40 16.35
CA ASP A 721 48.74 -8.35 15.51
C ASP A 721 49.04 -9.76 14.99
N ASN A 722 49.88 -9.86 13.97
CA ASN A 722 50.27 -11.14 13.35
C ASN A 722 50.98 -12.13 14.32
N LYS A 723 51.07 -11.82 15.63
CA LYS A 723 51.64 -12.65 16.70
C LYS A 723 50.72 -12.78 17.93
N GLY A 724 49.47 -12.32 17.89
CA GLY A 724 48.51 -12.42 19.00
C GLY A 724 48.63 -11.36 20.09
N ASN A 725 49.38 -10.26 19.89
CA ASN A 725 49.37 -9.07 20.75
C ASN A 725 48.54 -7.95 20.10
N ALA A 726 48.25 -6.84 20.79
CA ALA A 726 47.46 -5.75 20.21
C ALA A 726 48.17 -5.12 18.98
N ALA A 727 47.51 -5.12 17.82
CA ALA A 727 48.04 -4.60 16.55
C ALA A 727 48.30 -3.09 16.56
N SER A 728 49.45 -2.68 16.01
CA SER A 728 49.78 -1.29 15.68
C SER A 728 48.99 -0.81 14.45
N GLU A 729 48.50 0.43 14.49
CA GLU A 729 47.50 1.06 13.60
C GLU A 729 47.89 1.28 12.11
N ASP A 730 49.03 0.76 11.63
CA ASP A 730 49.67 1.23 10.38
C ASP A 730 49.43 0.40 9.11
N ASP A 731 48.56 -0.61 9.11
CA ASP A 731 48.24 -1.35 7.87
C ASP A 731 47.04 -0.74 7.12
N GLN A 732 47.26 -0.40 5.84
CA GLN A 732 46.44 0.47 4.99
C GLN A 732 45.04 -0.08 4.58
N GLY A 733 44.20 -0.41 5.56
CA GLY A 733 42.78 -0.72 5.36
C GLY A 733 41.98 -0.34 6.60
N TYR A 734 40.75 0.15 6.42
CA TYR A 734 39.89 0.43 7.58
C TYR A 734 39.57 -0.86 8.33
N VAL A 735 39.89 -0.88 9.62
CA VAL A 735 39.47 -1.90 10.57
C VAL A 735 38.50 -1.25 11.57
N PRO A 736 37.28 -1.80 11.76
CA PRO A 736 36.32 -1.26 12.71
C PRO A 736 36.85 -1.28 14.15
N THR A 737 36.63 -0.19 14.88
CA THR A 737 36.91 -0.10 16.31
C THR A 737 35.95 -0.98 17.13
N GLN A 738 36.32 -1.29 18.38
CA GLN A 738 35.45 -2.03 19.30
C GLN A 738 34.06 -1.39 19.46
N VAL A 739 34.00 -0.06 19.50
CA VAL A 739 32.74 0.66 19.66
C VAL A 739 31.88 0.51 18.41
N GLU A 740 32.48 0.57 17.21
CA GLU A 740 31.78 0.35 15.95
C GLU A 740 31.28 -1.10 15.82
N LEU A 741 32.04 -2.10 16.25
CA LEU A 741 31.62 -3.51 16.27
C LEU A 741 30.43 -3.74 17.22
N LYS A 742 30.53 -3.24 18.46
CA LYS A 742 29.42 -3.31 19.44
C LYS A 742 28.18 -2.59 18.93
N PHE A 743 28.37 -1.45 18.26
CA PHE A 743 27.27 -0.74 17.65
C PHE A 743 26.63 -1.52 16.49
N ALA A 744 27.43 -2.10 15.59
CA ALA A 744 26.96 -2.93 14.49
C ALA A 744 26.18 -4.14 15.00
N GLU A 745 26.65 -4.77 16.08
CA GLU A 745 25.95 -5.87 16.76
C GLU A 745 24.58 -5.43 17.27
N ALA A 746 24.52 -4.35 18.04
CA ALA A 746 23.28 -3.77 18.55
C ALA A 746 22.34 -3.39 17.39
N PHE A 747 22.86 -2.81 16.31
CA PHE A 747 22.08 -2.41 15.14
C PHE A 747 21.47 -3.62 14.41
N LEU A 748 22.27 -4.65 14.10
CA LEU A 748 21.80 -5.86 13.40
C LEU A 748 20.88 -6.76 14.23
N SER A 749 20.84 -6.58 15.55
CA SER A 749 19.85 -7.27 16.42
C SER A 749 18.40 -6.81 16.18
N THR A 750 18.23 -5.64 15.55
CA THR A 750 16.92 -5.00 15.31
C THR A 750 16.67 -4.69 13.83
N VAL A 751 17.65 -4.93 12.97
CA VAL A 751 17.65 -4.57 11.55
C VAL A 751 18.19 -5.73 10.73
N ARG A 752 17.53 -6.03 9.62
CA ARG A 752 18.12 -6.80 8.51
C ARG A 752 18.78 -5.84 7.54
N MET A 753 19.99 -6.16 7.11
CA MET A 753 20.72 -5.39 6.11
C MET A 753 21.02 -6.25 4.89
N ASN A 754 20.69 -5.74 3.69
CA ASN A 754 21.08 -6.34 2.42
C ASN A 754 22.01 -5.39 1.69
N MET A 755 23.25 -5.80 1.43
CA MET A 755 24.23 -5.03 0.67
C MET A 755 24.31 -5.57 -0.75
N SER A 756 23.93 -4.77 -1.75
CA SER A 756 23.90 -5.17 -3.16
C SER A 756 24.96 -4.41 -3.96
N ILE A 757 26.07 -5.08 -4.22
CA ILE A 757 27.28 -4.60 -4.88
C ILE A 757 27.16 -4.84 -6.39
N ARG A 758 27.48 -3.81 -7.18
CA ARG A 758 27.28 -3.77 -8.62
C ARG A 758 28.30 -2.87 -9.31
N GLN A 759 28.44 -3.06 -10.61
CA GLN A 759 29.07 -2.09 -11.50
C GLN A 759 27.97 -1.28 -12.19
N VAL A 760 28.12 0.04 -12.13
CA VAL A 760 27.23 1.02 -12.75
C VAL A 760 27.78 1.47 -14.10
#